data_AF-A0A2J7ZMX9-F1
#
_entry.id   AF-A0A2J7ZMX9-F1
#
_cell.length_a   1.000
_cell.length_b   1.000
_cell.length_c   1.000
_cell.angle_alpha   90.00
_cell.angle_beta   90.00
_cell.angle_gamma   90.00
#
_symmetry.space_group_name_H-M   'P 1'
#
loop_
_entity.id
_entity.type
_entity.pdbx_description
1 polymer ?
#
loop_
_entity_poly.entity_id
_entity_poly.type
_entity_poly.pdbx_seq_one_letter_code
_entity_poly.pdbx_strand_id
1 'polypeptide(L)'
;MLQGCLPSSARRAGCPSRLPAGMARRLPVARYAPGSKVPHLWSVERETHHTYRDPAEFIDEAKIFKALEATKEHAKDAGRVRDILAKAKQNAFVGHSPNVPDKQSEFVQGLNLEECATLLNVDSDNVTLMNDIFDTALAIKNRIYGNRVVLFAPLYIANHCVNSCTYCAFRSANKGMERSILTDDDLREEVAALQLQGHRRILALTGESPTYTFEQFLHAVDVMASVKTEPFGSIRRINVEIPPLSVSDMRRLKATDNVGTFVLFQESYHRDTFKTMHPTGPKSDFDYRVLTQDRAMRAGLDDVGIGALFGLFDYRYEVCAMLMHAEHLEREYHAGPHTISVPRMRPADGSELSISPPYPVNDADFKKLVAVIRIAVRGGLAPVAAWGRVLVPYTGMILSTRESPEMRSDLLKCGMSQISAGSRTDVGAYHKDHTLSTEANLGKLAGQPTGDIVKWLLEDGYVPSWCTACYRQGRTGEDFMNICKAGDIHNFCHPNSLLTLQEYLSDYADPDLRAKGEAHLEREYHAGPHTISVPRMRPADGSELSISPPYPVNDADFKKLVAVIRIAVPYTGMILSTRESPEMRSQLLKCGMSQISAGSRTDVGAYHKDHTLSTEINLSNLTGQFSLLDHRPMEEIVQWLLDEGYVPSWCTACYRQGRTGEDFMKICKA
;
A
#
# COMPACT_ATOMS: atom_id res chain seq x y z
N MET A 1 -1.94 -22.50 57.11
CA MET A 1 -2.11 -23.92 56.76
C MET A 1 -3.24 -23.99 55.75
N LEU A 2 -2.89 -24.01 54.46
CA LEU A 2 -2.85 -25.17 53.56
C LEU A 2 -4.21 -25.38 52.86
N GLN A 3 -4.25 -25.04 51.55
CA GLN A 3 -4.53 -25.96 50.43
C GLN A 3 -6.04 -26.21 50.22
N GLY A 4 -6.64 -26.15 49.04
CA GLY A 4 -6.20 -26.02 47.66
C GLY A 4 -7.40 -26.48 46.82
N CYS A 5 -7.80 -25.74 45.80
CA CYS A 5 -8.88 -26.15 44.89
C CYS A 5 -8.53 -25.75 43.47
N LEU A 6 -8.07 -26.72 42.68
CA LEU A 6 -8.36 -26.81 41.25
C LEU A 6 -9.62 -27.67 41.10
N PRO A 7 -10.48 -27.40 40.11
CA PRO A 7 -10.34 -28.18 38.90
C PRO A 7 -10.58 -27.43 37.57
N SER A 8 -9.96 -28.01 36.56
CA SER A 8 -10.08 -27.82 35.12
C SER A 8 -11.52 -27.90 34.57
N SER A 9 -11.84 -27.08 33.58
CA SER A 9 -12.14 -27.48 32.19
C SER A 9 -12.97 -26.40 31.47
N ALA A 10 -12.37 -25.82 30.43
CA ALA A 10 -12.95 -24.78 29.59
C ALA A 10 -14.09 -25.35 28.72
N ARG A 11 -15.25 -24.70 28.80
CA ARG A 11 -16.41 -24.96 27.94
C ARG A 11 -16.17 -24.36 26.55
N ARG A 12 -16.27 -25.21 25.52
CA ARG A 12 -16.42 -24.80 24.11
C ARG A 12 -17.81 -24.16 23.93
N ALA A 13 -17.85 -22.92 23.44
CA ALA A 13 -19.07 -22.25 23.02
C ALA A 13 -19.55 -22.80 21.67
N GLY A 14 -20.86 -23.05 21.57
CA GLY A 14 -21.51 -23.71 20.46
C GLY A 14 -21.66 -22.85 19.21
N CYS A 15 -21.70 -23.56 18.09
CA CYS A 15 -22.00 -23.09 16.74
C CYS A 15 -23.48 -22.70 16.60
N PRO A 16 -23.87 -21.56 15.99
CA PRO A 16 -25.23 -21.33 15.56
C PRO A 16 -25.45 -21.82 14.13
N SER A 17 -26.48 -22.64 14.00
CA SER A 17 -26.95 -23.31 12.78
C SER A 17 -27.84 -22.43 11.89
N ARG A 18 -27.75 -22.71 10.57
CA ARG A 18 -28.77 -22.50 9.49
C ARG A 18 -29.04 -21.07 9.01
N LEU A 19 -28.45 -20.75 7.85
CA LEU A 19 -28.92 -19.72 6.91
C LEU A 19 -30.09 -20.27 6.04
N PRO A 20 -31.10 -19.46 5.69
CA PRO A 20 -32.21 -19.90 4.86
C PRO A 20 -31.83 -19.99 3.38
N ALA A 21 -32.32 -21.04 2.73
CA ALA A 21 -32.11 -21.35 1.32
C ALA A 21 -32.90 -20.41 0.40
N GLY A 22 -32.19 -19.56 -0.34
CA GLY A 22 -32.70 -18.81 -1.49
C GLY A 22 -31.74 -18.95 -2.67
N MET A 23 -31.72 -20.12 -3.31
CA MET A 23 -30.92 -20.37 -4.51
C MET A 23 -31.52 -19.65 -5.72
N ALA A 24 -30.98 -18.49 -6.06
CA ALA A 24 -31.01 -18.05 -7.46
C ALA A 24 -30.18 -19.06 -8.27
N ARG A 25 -30.83 -19.83 -9.15
CA ARG A 25 -30.16 -20.76 -10.08
C ARG A 25 -29.22 -19.95 -10.98
N ARG A 26 -27.93 -19.89 -10.63
CA ARG A 26 -26.87 -19.51 -11.56
C ARG A 26 -26.85 -20.57 -12.67
N LEU A 27 -26.93 -20.14 -13.93
CA LEU A 27 -26.66 -21.01 -15.08
C LEU A 27 -25.30 -21.70 -14.87
N PRO A 28 -25.16 -23.01 -15.16
CA PRO A 28 -23.89 -23.70 -14.99
C PRO A 28 -22.88 -23.15 -15.99
N VAL A 29 -21.96 -22.31 -15.51
CA VAL A 29 -20.78 -21.91 -16.27
C VAL A 29 -19.88 -23.14 -16.38
N ALA A 30 -19.45 -23.50 -17.59
CA ALA A 30 -18.51 -24.59 -17.80
C ALA A 30 -17.23 -24.27 -17.04
N ARG A 31 -16.79 -25.16 -16.15
CA ARG A 31 -15.56 -24.95 -15.39
C ARG A 31 -14.40 -25.73 -15.99
N TYR A 32 -13.26 -25.07 -16.12
CA TYR A 32 -12.00 -25.64 -16.55
C TYR A 32 -11.36 -26.44 -15.40
N ALA A 33 -10.99 -27.69 -15.69
CA ALA A 33 -10.19 -28.50 -14.80
C ALA A 33 -8.71 -28.10 -14.98
N PRO A 34 -8.07 -27.51 -13.96
CA PRO A 34 -6.66 -27.16 -13.98
C PRO A 34 -5.79 -28.40 -14.06
N GLY A 35 -4.76 -28.32 -14.90
CA GLY A 35 -3.70 -29.30 -14.97
C GLY A 35 -2.73 -28.81 -16.03
N SER A 36 -1.48 -28.53 -15.64
CA SER A 36 -0.48 -28.16 -16.62
C SER A 36 -0.25 -29.32 -17.58
N LYS A 37 -0.15 -29.02 -18.87
CA LYS A 37 0.23 -29.98 -19.90
C LYS A 37 1.73 -30.29 -19.87
N VAL A 38 2.49 -29.61 -19.01
CA VAL A 38 3.94 -29.71 -18.86
C VAL A 38 4.30 -29.96 -17.39
N PRO A 39 5.34 -30.77 -17.08
CA PRO A 39 5.74 -31.00 -15.70
C PRO A 39 6.27 -29.72 -15.01
N HIS A 40 5.70 -29.36 -13.85
CA HIS A 40 6.26 -28.33 -12.97
C HIS A 40 7.08 -28.99 -11.85
N LEU A 41 8.40 -28.97 -11.99
CA LEU A 41 9.30 -29.62 -11.02
C LEU A 41 9.52 -28.79 -9.75
N TRP A 42 9.34 -27.46 -9.83
CA TRP A 42 9.59 -26.57 -8.71
C TRP A 42 8.41 -26.48 -7.73
N SER A 43 7.18 -26.45 -8.25
CA SER A 43 5.93 -26.53 -7.49
C SER A 43 4.96 -27.48 -8.20
N VAL A 44 4.80 -28.67 -7.64
CA VAL A 44 3.97 -29.72 -8.22
C VAL A 44 2.51 -29.50 -7.79
N GLU A 45 1.58 -29.46 -8.74
CA GLU A 45 0.15 -29.38 -8.44
C GLU A 45 -0.33 -30.67 -7.77
N ARG A 46 -0.80 -30.55 -6.53
CA ARG A 46 -1.33 -31.67 -5.73
C ARG A 46 -2.85 -31.62 -5.60
N GLU A 47 -3.47 -30.48 -5.88
CA GLU A 47 -4.89 -30.22 -5.67
C GLU A 47 -5.65 -30.09 -7.00
N THR A 48 -5.68 -31.17 -7.78
CA THR A 48 -6.31 -31.21 -9.12
C THR A 48 -7.84 -31.19 -9.12
N HIS A 49 -8.46 -31.19 -7.93
CA HIS A 49 -9.92 -31.17 -7.78
C HIS A 49 -10.53 -29.76 -7.88
N HIS A 50 -9.71 -28.71 -7.78
CA HIS A 50 -10.19 -27.33 -7.97
C HIS A 50 -10.68 -27.15 -9.40
N THR A 51 -11.68 -26.31 -9.59
CA THR A 51 -12.20 -25.99 -10.92
C THR A 51 -12.23 -24.47 -11.08
N TYR A 52 -11.74 -23.99 -12.22
CA TYR A 52 -11.62 -22.57 -12.53
C TYR A 52 -12.58 -22.18 -13.63
N ARG A 53 -12.75 -20.88 -13.83
CA ARG A 53 -13.36 -20.41 -15.06
C ARG A 53 -12.42 -20.67 -16.23
N ASP A 54 -12.95 -21.05 -17.38
CA ASP A 54 -12.14 -21.22 -18.58
C ASP A 54 -11.47 -19.88 -18.95
N PRO A 55 -10.13 -19.83 -19.14
CA PRO A 55 -9.44 -18.64 -19.60
C PRO A 55 -10.02 -17.97 -20.85
N ALA A 56 -10.58 -18.74 -21.78
CA ALA A 56 -11.24 -18.20 -22.97
C ALA A 56 -12.54 -17.44 -22.66
N GLU A 57 -13.17 -17.69 -21.50
CA GLU A 57 -14.38 -16.94 -21.10
C GLU A 57 -14.09 -15.57 -20.49
N PHE A 58 -12.88 -15.36 -19.96
CA PHE A 58 -12.51 -14.09 -19.34
C PHE A 58 -11.43 -13.32 -20.09
N ILE A 59 -10.70 -13.95 -21.02
CA ILE A 59 -9.89 -13.29 -22.05
C ILE A 59 -10.46 -13.67 -23.42
N ASP A 60 -11.39 -12.84 -23.92
CA ASP A 60 -12.05 -13.05 -25.21
C ASP A 60 -11.30 -12.28 -26.31
N GLU A 61 -10.36 -12.95 -26.98
CA GLU A 61 -9.50 -12.33 -28.01
C GLU A 61 -10.34 -11.73 -29.14
N ALA A 62 -11.39 -12.43 -29.57
CA ALA A 62 -12.25 -11.99 -30.67
C ALA A 62 -13.00 -10.70 -30.32
N LYS A 63 -13.48 -10.55 -29.08
CA LYS A 63 -14.06 -9.29 -28.60
C LYS A 63 -13.05 -8.16 -28.58
N ILE A 64 -11.82 -8.42 -28.12
CA ILE A 64 -10.78 -7.38 -28.05
C ILE A 64 -10.45 -6.89 -29.46
N PHE A 65 -10.18 -7.80 -30.40
CA PHE A 65 -9.90 -7.42 -31.79
C PHE A 65 -11.08 -6.68 -32.43
N LYS A 66 -12.32 -7.14 -32.21
CA LYS A 66 -13.51 -6.46 -32.70
C LYS A 66 -13.64 -5.04 -32.13
N ALA A 67 -13.41 -4.86 -30.82
CA ALA A 67 -13.50 -3.55 -30.18
C ALA A 67 -12.40 -2.60 -30.68
N LEU A 68 -11.16 -3.09 -30.82
CA LEU A 68 -10.05 -2.32 -31.36
C LEU A 68 -10.29 -1.90 -32.82
N GLU A 69 -10.89 -2.76 -33.63
CA GLU A 69 -11.24 -2.39 -35.02
C GLU A 69 -12.38 -1.37 -35.06
N ALA A 70 -13.48 -1.66 -34.35
CA ALA A 70 -14.69 -0.84 -34.37
C ALA A 70 -14.48 0.59 -33.81
N THR A 71 -13.48 0.78 -32.94
CA THR A 71 -13.25 2.05 -32.25
C THR A 71 -12.21 2.95 -32.92
N LYS A 72 -11.61 2.54 -34.05
CA LYS A 72 -10.66 3.38 -34.82
C LYS A 72 -11.29 4.71 -35.25
N GLU A 73 -12.52 4.68 -35.77
CA GLU A 73 -13.22 5.91 -36.16
C GLU A 73 -13.75 6.67 -34.94
N HIS A 74 -14.16 5.98 -33.88
CA HIS A 74 -14.56 6.61 -32.63
C HIS A 74 -13.44 7.44 -32.00
N ALA A 75 -12.19 6.98 -32.11
CA ALA A 75 -11.03 7.65 -31.54
C ALA A 75 -10.68 8.98 -32.25
N LYS A 76 -11.20 9.20 -33.47
CA LYS A 76 -11.05 10.47 -34.21
C LYS A 76 -12.08 11.52 -33.78
N ASP A 77 -13.17 11.10 -33.16
CA ASP A 77 -14.21 11.99 -32.65
C ASP A 77 -13.80 12.55 -31.28
N ALA A 78 -13.31 13.79 -31.29
CA ALA A 78 -12.89 14.50 -30.08
C ALA A 78 -14.02 14.68 -29.05
N GLY A 79 -15.28 14.82 -29.50
CA GLY A 79 -16.43 14.94 -28.60
C GLY A 79 -16.63 13.64 -27.83
N ARG A 80 -16.64 12.52 -28.55
CA ARG A 80 -16.77 11.19 -27.95
C ARG A 80 -15.63 10.86 -26.99
N VAL A 81 -14.38 11.16 -27.36
CA VAL A 81 -13.22 10.94 -26.46
C VAL A 81 -13.39 11.74 -25.18
N ARG A 82 -13.77 13.02 -25.27
CA ARG A 82 -13.99 13.89 -24.10
C ARG A 82 -15.17 13.43 -23.24
N ASP A 83 -16.23 12.89 -23.84
CA ASP A 83 -17.35 12.32 -23.08
C ASP A 83 -16.91 11.10 -22.27
N ILE A 84 -16.06 10.23 -22.84
CA ILE A 84 -15.48 9.09 -22.12
C ILE A 84 -14.63 9.58 -20.94
N LEU A 85 -13.78 10.59 -21.15
CA LEU A 85 -12.93 11.16 -20.11
C LEU A 85 -13.74 11.87 -19.01
N ALA A 86 -14.76 12.63 -19.39
CA ALA A 86 -15.67 13.30 -18.47
C ALA A 86 -16.42 12.29 -17.60
N LYS A 87 -16.91 11.21 -18.21
CA LYS A 87 -17.51 10.08 -17.49
C LYS A 87 -16.52 9.44 -16.51
N ALA A 88 -15.30 9.16 -16.93
CA ALA A 88 -14.28 8.57 -16.05
C ALA A 88 -13.97 9.48 -14.85
N LYS A 89 -13.84 10.79 -15.08
CA LYS A 89 -13.64 11.79 -14.03
C LYS A 89 -14.84 11.88 -13.11
N GLN A 90 -16.06 11.97 -13.63
CA GLN A 90 -17.27 12.01 -12.79
C GLN A 90 -17.32 10.81 -11.86
N ASN A 91 -17.04 9.62 -12.37
CA ASN A 91 -17.07 8.40 -11.60
C ASN A 91 -16.00 8.39 -10.50
N ALA A 92 -14.75 8.78 -10.80
CA ALA A 92 -13.67 8.79 -9.80
C ALA A 92 -13.87 9.83 -8.68
N PHE A 93 -14.72 10.84 -8.89
CA PHE A 93 -14.90 11.98 -7.99
C PHE A 93 -16.27 12.01 -7.29
N VAL A 94 -17.11 10.97 -7.44
CA VAL A 94 -18.35 10.86 -6.66
C VAL A 94 -18.03 10.89 -5.16
N GLY A 95 -18.47 11.94 -4.47
CA GLY A 95 -18.19 12.15 -3.06
C GLY A 95 -19.21 11.47 -2.14
N HIS A 96 -18.73 10.96 -1.01
CA HIS A 96 -19.57 10.85 0.19
C HIS A 96 -19.93 12.26 0.65
N SER A 97 -21.23 12.58 0.77
CA SER A 97 -21.67 13.75 1.52
C SER A 97 -21.80 13.36 2.99
N PRO A 98 -21.12 14.03 3.93
CA PRO A 98 -21.21 13.71 5.36
C PRO A 98 -22.63 13.89 5.95
N ASN A 99 -23.53 14.57 5.23
CA ASN A 99 -24.87 14.93 5.71
C ASN A 99 -26.00 14.05 5.14
N VAL A 100 -25.68 12.94 4.47
CA VAL A 100 -26.69 12.00 3.97
C VAL A 100 -26.40 10.60 4.51
N PRO A 101 -26.96 10.24 5.69
CA PRO A 101 -26.98 8.84 6.10
C PRO A 101 -27.88 8.07 5.12
N ASP A 102 -27.47 6.85 4.75
CA ASP A 102 -28.21 5.89 3.89
C ASP A 102 -28.07 5.96 2.36
N LYS A 103 -27.05 6.60 1.81
CA LYS A 103 -26.53 6.13 0.51
C LYS A 103 -25.21 5.40 0.72
N GLN A 104 -25.30 4.07 0.87
CA GLN A 104 -24.20 3.18 0.50
C GLN A 104 -23.63 3.71 -0.80
N SER A 105 -22.34 4.08 -0.83
CA SER A 105 -21.67 4.51 -2.06
C SER A 105 -21.50 3.29 -2.97
N GLU A 106 -22.59 2.77 -3.49
CA GLU A 106 -22.54 1.97 -4.68
C GLU A 106 -22.10 2.92 -5.82
N PHE A 107 -21.17 2.44 -6.65
CA PHE A 107 -20.88 2.95 -8.01
C PHE A 107 -19.87 4.10 -8.17
N VAL A 108 -18.58 3.77 -8.20
CA VAL A 108 -17.65 4.35 -9.19
C VAL A 108 -17.69 3.40 -10.41
N GLN A 109 -18.21 3.83 -11.55
CA GLN A 109 -18.22 3.02 -12.79
C GLN A 109 -16.91 3.22 -13.59
N GLY A 110 -16.26 2.15 -14.04
CA GLY A 110 -15.07 2.22 -14.90
C GLY A 110 -15.44 2.30 -16.37
N LEU A 111 -14.42 2.28 -17.23
CA LEU A 111 -14.63 2.22 -18.67
C LEU A 111 -14.99 0.80 -19.11
N ASN A 112 -15.86 0.69 -20.11
CA ASN A 112 -16.09 -0.58 -20.80
C ASN A 112 -14.97 -0.86 -21.83
N LEU A 113 -14.96 -2.06 -22.41
CA LEU A 113 -13.96 -2.47 -23.40
C LEU A 113 -13.88 -1.53 -24.60
N GLU A 114 -15.02 -1.11 -25.17
CA GLU A 114 -15.04 -0.18 -26.32
C GLU A 114 -14.55 1.21 -25.96
N GLU A 115 -14.89 1.71 -24.77
CA GLU A 115 -14.41 3.01 -24.27
C GLU A 115 -12.89 2.98 -24.07
N CYS A 116 -12.36 1.91 -23.46
CA CYS A 116 -10.93 1.72 -23.31
C CYS A 116 -10.22 1.59 -24.67
N ALA A 117 -10.75 0.77 -25.57
CA ALA A 117 -10.24 0.62 -26.93
C ALA A 117 -10.26 1.94 -27.71
N THR A 118 -11.30 2.77 -27.51
CA THR A 118 -11.39 4.12 -28.10
C THR A 118 -10.23 4.99 -27.62
N LEU A 119 -9.96 5.07 -26.30
CA LEU A 119 -8.84 5.86 -25.78
C LEU A 119 -7.48 5.35 -26.24
N LEU A 120 -7.31 4.02 -26.32
CA LEU A 120 -6.09 3.38 -26.81
C LEU A 120 -5.84 3.63 -28.31
N ASN A 121 -6.90 3.78 -29.10
CA ASN A 121 -6.83 4.07 -30.53
C ASN A 121 -6.67 5.56 -30.85
N VAL A 122 -6.70 6.46 -29.86
CA VAL A 122 -6.39 7.88 -30.09
C VAL A 122 -4.98 7.98 -30.67
N ASP A 123 -4.87 8.69 -31.80
CA ASP A 123 -3.59 8.90 -32.46
C ASP A 123 -2.64 9.68 -31.54
N SER A 124 -1.43 9.17 -31.37
CA SER A 124 -0.41 9.79 -30.52
C SER A 124 0.07 11.14 -31.07
N ASP A 125 -0.14 11.40 -32.36
CA ASP A 125 0.13 12.71 -32.98
C ASP A 125 -0.95 13.76 -32.64
N ASN A 126 -2.12 13.33 -32.12
CA ASN A 126 -3.16 14.25 -31.65
C ASN A 126 -2.85 14.74 -30.22
N VAL A 127 -1.90 15.68 -30.13
CA VAL A 127 -1.41 16.25 -28.87
C VAL A 127 -2.53 16.75 -27.96
N THR A 128 -3.59 17.34 -28.52
CA THR A 128 -4.72 17.87 -27.73
C THR A 128 -5.47 16.75 -27.01
N LEU A 129 -5.87 15.69 -27.71
CA LEU A 129 -6.58 14.57 -27.08
C LEU A 129 -5.66 13.77 -26.14
N MET A 130 -4.37 13.66 -26.48
CA MET A 130 -3.37 13.04 -25.61
C MET A 130 -3.26 13.79 -24.27
N ASN A 131 -3.22 15.13 -24.30
CA ASN A 131 -3.22 15.94 -23.09
C ASN A 131 -4.52 15.80 -22.29
N ASP A 132 -5.69 15.78 -22.95
CA ASP A 132 -6.97 15.54 -22.27
C ASP A 132 -6.96 14.18 -21.51
N ILE A 133 -6.37 13.14 -22.12
CA ILE A 133 -6.16 11.82 -21.50
C ILE A 133 -5.21 11.94 -20.29
N PHE A 134 -4.05 12.57 -20.46
CA PHE A 134 -3.05 12.70 -19.39
C PHE A 134 -3.57 13.50 -18.19
N ASP A 135 -4.25 14.61 -18.42
CA ASP A 135 -4.84 15.45 -17.38
C ASP A 135 -5.92 14.70 -16.61
N THR A 136 -6.73 13.90 -17.32
CA THR A 136 -7.75 13.05 -16.68
C THR A 136 -7.09 11.98 -15.80
N ALA A 137 -6.05 11.30 -16.29
CA ALA A 137 -5.33 10.30 -15.51
C ALA A 137 -4.66 10.90 -14.27
N LEU A 138 -4.03 12.07 -14.40
CA LEU A 138 -3.43 12.81 -13.28
C LEU A 138 -4.47 13.20 -12.23
N ALA A 139 -5.62 13.72 -12.67
CA ALA A 139 -6.71 14.08 -11.77
C ALA A 139 -7.18 12.87 -10.95
N ILE A 140 -7.38 11.71 -11.61
CA ILE A 140 -7.78 10.46 -10.94
C ILE A 140 -6.68 9.99 -9.98
N LYS A 141 -5.41 9.99 -10.41
CA LYS A 141 -4.28 9.65 -9.54
C LYS A 141 -4.25 10.53 -8.29
N ASN A 142 -4.37 11.85 -8.44
CA ASN A 142 -4.32 12.78 -7.31
C ASN A 142 -5.51 12.60 -6.37
N ARG A 143 -6.70 12.32 -6.92
CA ARG A 143 -7.89 12.02 -6.11
C ARG A 143 -7.74 10.77 -5.25
N ILE A 144 -6.97 9.77 -5.70
CA ILE A 144 -6.84 8.47 -5.01
C ILE A 144 -5.53 8.38 -4.24
N TYR A 145 -4.40 8.59 -4.88
CA TYR A 145 -3.07 8.46 -4.25
C TYR A 145 -2.52 9.81 -3.79
N GLY A 146 -2.98 10.91 -4.36
CA GLY A 146 -2.35 12.21 -4.13
C GLY A 146 -0.95 12.25 -4.72
N ASN A 147 -0.08 13.00 -4.04
CA ASN A 147 1.34 13.15 -4.36
C ASN A 147 2.22 12.03 -3.77
N ARG A 148 1.66 10.97 -3.17
CA ARG A 148 2.48 9.89 -2.62
C ARG A 148 3.07 9.00 -3.70
N VAL A 149 4.31 8.54 -3.48
CA VAL A 149 5.00 7.56 -4.33
C VAL A 149 5.65 6.50 -3.45
N VAL A 150 5.24 5.24 -3.60
CA VAL A 150 5.80 4.14 -2.80
C VAL A 150 7.09 3.63 -3.42
N LEU A 151 8.14 3.49 -2.60
CA LEU A 151 9.45 3.00 -3.02
C LEU A 151 9.67 1.55 -2.61
N PHE A 152 10.32 0.78 -3.49
CA PHE A 152 10.77 -0.59 -3.25
C PHE A 152 12.05 -0.87 -4.03
N ALA A 153 12.69 -2.01 -3.76
CA ALA A 153 13.83 -2.49 -4.54
C ALA A 153 13.62 -3.95 -4.96
N PRO A 154 13.95 -4.33 -6.21
CA PRO A 154 14.02 -5.73 -6.60
C PRO A 154 15.24 -6.40 -5.96
N LEU A 155 15.14 -7.68 -5.59
CA LEU A 155 16.26 -8.51 -5.15
C LEU A 155 16.23 -9.84 -5.92
N TYR A 156 17.21 -10.04 -6.78
CA TYR A 156 17.34 -11.26 -7.58
C TYR A 156 18.08 -12.33 -6.79
N ILE A 157 17.37 -13.39 -6.39
CA ILE A 157 17.91 -14.47 -5.55
C ILE A 157 18.66 -15.51 -6.37
N ALA A 158 18.17 -15.81 -7.58
CA ALA A 158 18.83 -16.72 -8.50
C ALA A 158 18.44 -16.44 -9.95
N ASN A 159 19.37 -16.73 -10.87
CA ASN A 159 19.17 -16.57 -12.32
C ASN A 159 19.10 -17.90 -13.09
N HIS A 160 19.11 -19.05 -12.40
CA HIS A 160 18.87 -20.35 -13.04
C HIS A 160 17.42 -20.42 -13.51
N CYS A 161 17.20 -20.81 -14.77
CA CYS A 161 15.87 -21.00 -15.34
C CYS A 161 15.87 -22.11 -16.39
N VAL A 162 14.85 -22.98 -16.38
CA VAL A 162 14.65 -24.04 -17.39
C VAL A 162 13.90 -23.54 -18.62
N ASN A 163 13.13 -22.47 -18.48
CA ASN A 163 12.36 -21.89 -19.59
C ASN A 163 13.28 -21.25 -20.63
N SER A 164 12.87 -21.29 -21.89
CA SER A 164 13.62 -20.67 -22.99
C SER A 164 12.91 -19.46 -23.60
N CYS A 165 12.39 -18.56 -22.76
CA CYS A 165 11.69 -17.36 -23.22
C CYS A 165 12.59 -16.56 -24.19
N THR A 166 12.08 -16.23 -25.38
CA THR A 166 12.90 -15.67 -26.48
C THR A 166 13.44 -14.28 -26.21
N TYR A 167 12.89 -13.59 -25.21
CA TYR A 167 13.18 -12.20 -24.86
C TYR A 167 14.00 -12.04 -23.57
N CYS A 168 14.30 -13.11 -22.85
CA CYS A 168 14.87 -13.04 -21.49
C CYS A 168 16.32 -13.51 -21.46
N ALA A 169 17.20 -12.78 -20.78
CA ALA A 169 18.61 -13.18 -20.64
C ALA A 169 18.79 -14.46 -19.80
N PHE A 170 17.93 -14.70 -18.82
CA PHE A 170 17.99 -15.89 -17.96
C PHE A 170 17.51 -17.17 -18.65
N ARG A 171 17.08 -17.09 -19.92
CA ARG A 171 16.60 -18.26 -20.68
C ARG A 171 17.62 -19.40 -20.68
N SER A 172 17.14 -20.65 -20.63
CA SER A 172 18.00 -21.84 -20.59
C SER A 172 18.89 -22.02 -21.82
N ALA A 173 18.50 -21.42 -22.95
CA ALA A 173 19.29 -21.40 -24.19
C ALA A 173 20.47 -20.41 -24.14
N ASN A 174 20.47 -19.41 -23.24
CA ASN A 174 21.63 -18.53 -23.08
C ASN A 174 22.71 -19.28 -22.29
N LYS A 175 23.71 -19.79 -23.01
CA LYS A 175 24.88 -20.50 -22.45
C LYS A 175 26.05 -19.58 -22.14
N GLY A 176 26.01 -18.31 -22.56
CA GLY A 176 27.04 -17.32 -22.28
C GLY A 176 26.93 -16.67 -20.90
N MET A 177 25.74 -16.74 -20.27
CA MET A 177 25.50 -16.17 -18.96
C MET A 177 25.91 -17.12 -17.81
N GLU A 178 26.69 -16.59 -16.87
CA GLU A 178 27.02 -17.26 -15.62
C GLU A 178 25.77 -17.48 -14.76
N ARG A 179 25.67 -18.66 -14.13
CA ARG A 179 24.51 -19.03 -13.31
C ARG A 179 24.86 -18.99 -11.83
N SER A 180 24.05 -18.28 -11.07
CA SER A 180 24.30 -17.95 -9.67
C SER A 180 23.03 -18.07 -8.84
N ILE A 181 23.21 -18.44 -7.56
CA ILE A 181 22.19 -18.54 -6.53
C ILE A 181 22.83 -17.93 -5.27
N LEU A 182 22.11 -17.04 -4.59
CA LEU A 182 22.60 -16.47 -3.33
C LEU A 182 22.62 -17.52 -2.22
N THR A 183 23.72 -17.52 -1.45
CA THR A 183 23.78 -18.24 -0.17
C THR A 183 23.05 -17.46 0.91
N ASP A 184 22.84 -18.06 2.08
CA ASP A 184 22.26 -17.36 3.24
C ASP A 184 23.09 -16.13 3.64
N ASP A 185 24.42 -16.19 3.53
CA ASP A 185 25.28 -15.06 3.86
C ASP A 185 25.18 -13.98 2.78
N ASP A 186 25.18 -14.33 1.49
CA ASP A 186 24.95 -13.35 0.43
C ASP A 186 23.56 -12.69 0.60
N LEU A 187 22.52 -13.45 0.96
CA LEU A 187 21.17 -12.91 1.22
C LEU A 187 21.17 -11.90 2.36
N ARG A 188 21.90 -12.19 3.46
CA ARG A 188 22.03 -11.27 4.59
C ARG A 188 22.73 -9.99 4.18
N GLU A 189 23.81 -10.10 3.39
CA GLU A 189 24.57 -8.94 2.90
C GLU A 189 23.77 -8.09 1.91
N GLU A 190 23.05 -8.70 0.96
CA GLU A 190 22.18 -7.99 0.02
C GLU A 190 21.05 -7.24 0.74
N VAL A 191 20.38 -7.90 1.69
CA VAL A 191 19.31 -7.27 2.47
C VAL A 191 19.86 -6.19 3.39
N ALA A 192 21.03 -6.39 4.00
CA ALA A 192 21.69 -5.36 4.80
C ALA A 192 22.02 -4.13 3.96
N ALA A 193 22.58 -4.31 2.76
CA ALA A 193 22.85 -3.22 1.82
C ALA A 193 21.57 -2.45 1.45
N LEU A 194 20.46 -3.15 1.19
CA LEU A 194 19.16 -2.52 0.93
C LEU A 194 18.62 -1.74 2.14
N GLN A 195 18.76 -2.29 3.37
CA GLN A 195 18.33 -1.61 4.59
C GLN A 195 19.15 -0.35 4.88
N LEU A 196 20.46 -0.37 4.59
CA LEU A 196 21.36 0.78 4.70
C LEU A 196 21.04 1.88 3.69
N GLN A 197 20.43 1.54 2.56
CA GLN A 197 19.85 2.50 1.60
C GLN A 197 18.45 3.00 2.00
N GLY A 198 17.95 2.60 3.18
CA GLY A 198 16.65 2.99 3.71
C GLY A 198 15.45 2.21 3.18
N HIS A 199 15.66 1.15 2.39
CA HIS A 199 14.55 0.33 1.93
C HIS A 199 13.87 -0.42 3.09
N ARG A 200 12.55 -0.54 2.97
CA ARG A 200 11.68 -1.36 3.84
C ARG A 200 10.84 -2.36 3.06
N ARG A 201 10.93 -2.33 1.73
CA ARG A 201 10.07 -3.10 0.81
C ARG A 201 10.95 -3.71 -0.27
N ILE A 202 10.92 -5.04 -0.36
CA ILE A 202 11.66 -5.81 -1.37
C ILE A 202 10.66 -6.48 -2.31
N LEU A 203 11.03 -6.60 -3.58
CA LEU A 203 10.44 -7.54 -4.53
C LEU A 203 11.46 -8.65 -4.77
N ALA A 204 11.25 -9.84 -4.21
CA ALA A 204 12.14 -10.99 -4.40
C ALA A 204 11.84 -11.69 -5.72
N LEU A 205 12.86 -11.90 -6.55
CA LEU A 205 12.73 -12.52 -7.87
C LEU A 205 13.63 -13.75 -7.99
N THR A 206 13.15 -14.77 -8.69
CA THR A 206 13.97 -15.93 -9.08
C THR A 206 13.48 -16.54 -10.40
N GLY A 207 14.38 -17.21 -11.12
CA GLY A 207 14.00 -18.04 -12.27
C GLY A 207 13.19 -19.27 -11.88
N GLU A 208 12.80 -20.09 -12.87
CA GLU A 208 12.18 -21.40 -12.62
C GLU A 208 13.23 -22.50 -12.79
N SER A 209 13.73 -23.10 -11.71
CA SER A 209 14.76 -24.14 -11.82
C SER A 209 14.58 -25.27 -10.81
N PRO A 210 14.84 -26.53 -11.20
CA PRO A 210 14.94 -27.64 -10.25
C PRO A 210 16.27 -27.66 -9.47
N THR A 211 17.21 -26.74 -9.75
CA THR A 211 18.48 -26.63 -9.01
C THR A 211 18.28 -26.24 -7.55
N TYR A 212 17.18 -25.55 -7.25
CA TYR A 212 16.75 -25.24 -5.88
C TYR A 212 15.28 -25.60 -5.74
N THR A 213 14.89 -25.96 -4.52
CA THR A 213 13.52 -26.34 -4.18
C THR A 213 12.70 -25.13 -3.77
N PHE A 214 11.38 -25.28 -3.75
CA PHE A 214 10.51 -24.27 -3.17
C PHE A 214 10.75 -24.11 -1.64
N GLU A 215 11.17 -25.18 -0.94
CA GLU A 215 11.59 -25.10 0.47
C GLU A 215 12.73 -24.10 0.68
N GLN A 216 13.76 -24.17 -0.18
CA GLN A 216 14.89 -23.25 -0.11
C GLN A 216 14.46 -21.81 -0.37
N PHE A 217 13.44 -21.58 -1.21
CA PHE A 217 12.88 -20.25 -1.41
C PHE A 217 12.13 -19.75 -0.17
N LEU A 218 11.32 -20.59 0.49
CA LEU A 218 10.67 -20.22 1.76
C LEU A 218 11.71 -19.88 2.84
N HIS A 219 12.76 -20.69 2.96
CA HIS A 219 13.88 -20.40 3.86
C HIS A 219 14.56 -19.06 3.53
N ALA A 220 14.80 -18.77 2.25
CA ALA A 220 15.35 -17.48 1.83
C ALA A 220 14.44 -16.30 2.22
N VAL A 221 13.12 -16.44 2.12
CA VAL A 221 12.15 -15.43 2.60
C VAL A 221 12.31 -15.17 4.10
N ASP A 222 12.45 -16.22 4.90
CA ASP A 222 12.64 -16.10 6.35
C ASP A 222 13.99 -15.45 6.69
N VAL A 223 15.07 -15.83 6.00
CA VAL A 223 16.38 -15.18 6.13
C VAL A 223 16.26 -13.69 5.84
N MET A 224 15.68 -13.30 4.69
CA MET A 224 15.51 -11.89 4.31
C MET A 224 14.69 -11.10 5.34
N ALA A 225 13.62 -11.68 5.90
CA ALA A 225 12.79 -11.03 6.90
C ALA A 225 13.51 -10.85 8.26
N SER A 226 14.42 -11.77 8.59
CA SER A 226 15.15 -11.78 9.87
C SER A 226 16.25 -10.72 9.97
N VAL A 227 16.81 -10.26 8.84
CA VAL A 227 17.90 -9.28 8.83
C VAL A 227 17.47 -7.96 9.47
N LYS A 228 18.34 -7.42 10.33
CA LYS A 228 18.24 -6.08 10.92
C LYS A 228 19.61 -5.40 10.83
N THR A 229 19.64 -4.13 10.46
CA THR A 229 20.85 -3.31 10.49
C THR A 229 20.65 -2.11 11.41
N GLU A 230 21.72 -1.61 12.00
CA GLU A 230 21.70 -0.31 12.68
C GLU A 230 21.51 0.83 11.66
N PRO A 231 20.89 1.97 12.03
CA PRO A 231 20.26 2.22 13.32
C PRO A 231 18.88 1.56 13.49
N PHE A 232 18.06 1.47 12.42
CA PHE A 232 16.68 0.93 12.46
C PHE A 232 16.27 0.16 11.19
N GLY A 233 17.23 -0.52 10.56
CA GLY A 233 17.02 -1.33 9.37
C GLY A 233 16.05 -2.49 9.59
N SER A 234 15.02 -2.56 8.75
CA SER A 234 14.13 -3.73 8.69
C SER A 234 13.39 -3.77 7.36
N ILE A 235 13.37 -4.94 6.72
CA ILE A 235 12.38 -5.22 5.67
C ILE A 235 11.03 -5.48 6.34
N ARG A 236 9.99 -4.81 5.83
CA ARG A 236 8.64 -4.75 6.40
C ARG A 236 7.59 -5.41 5.50
N ARG A 237 7.95 -5.71 4.25
CA ARG A 237 7.11 -6.38 3.25
C ARG A 237 8.00 -6.95 2.15
N ILE A 238 7.84 -8.24 1.87
CA ILE A 238 8.49 -8.92 0.75
C ILE A 238 7.40 -9.25 -0.26
N ASN A 239 7.38 -8.57 -1.39
CA ASN A 239 6.63 -9.04 -2.55
C ASN A 239 7.45 -10.13 -3.24
N VAL A 240 6.81 -11.06 -3.92
CA VAL A 240 7.51 -12.12 -4.67
C VAL A 240 7.09 -12.09 -6.13
N GLU A 241 8.05 -12.15 -7.04
CA GLU A 241 7.84 -12.34 -8.47
C GLU A 241 8.53 -13.63 -8.89
N ILE A 242 7.79 -14.72 -8.79
CA ILE A 242 8.31 -16.09 -8.92
C ILE A 242 7.44 -16.92 -9.86
N PRO A 243 7.94 -18.08 -10.34
CA PRO A 243 7.16 -18.97 -11.21
C PRO A 243 5.80 -19.39 -10.63
N PRO A 244 4.86 -19.82 -11.48
CA PRO A 244 3.55 -20.31 -11.03
C PRO A 244 3.65 -21.42 -9.98
N LEU A 245 2.90 -21.26 -8.89
CA LEU A 245 2.82 -22.24 -7.81
C LEU A 245 1.47 -22.98 -7.82
N SER A 246 1.48 -24.18 -7.23
CA SER A 246 0.27 -24.92 -6.85
C SER A 246 -0.49 -24.22 -5.73
N VAL A 247 -1.78 -24.53 -5.56
CA VAL A 247 -2.57 -23.99 -4.44
C VAL A 247 -1.94 -24.37 -3.08
N SER A 248 -1.43 -25.59 -2.95
CA SER A 248 -0.77 -26.03 -1.72
C SER A 248 0.47 -25.22 -1.39
N ASP A 249 1.32 -24.91 -2.38
CA ASP A 249 2.54 -24.15 -2.15
C ASP A 249 2.26 -22.65 -1.97
N MET A 250 1.20 -22.11 -2.60
CA MET A 250 0.69 -20.78 -2.30
C MET A 250 0.24 -20.64 -0.84
N ARG A 251 -0.44 -21.65 -0.26
CA ARG A 251 -0.82 -21.63 1.16
C ARG A 251 0.41 -21.63 2.07
N ARG A 252 1.43 -22.39 1.69
CA ARG A 252 2.70 -22.44 2.42
C ARG A 252 3.47 -21.12 2.35
N LEU A 253 3.44 -20.47 1.19
CA LEU A 253 3.97 -19.11 1.02
C LEU A 253 3.24 -18.11 1.92
N LYS A 254 1.90 -18.14 1.95
CA LYS A 254 1.09 -17.29 2.85
C LYS A 254 1.43 -17.55 4.32
N ALA A 255 1.65 -18.81 4.70
CA ALA A 255 1.95 -19.22 6.07
C ALA A 255 3.29 -18.68 6.60
N THR A 256 4.18 -18.18 5.75
CA THR A 256 5.40 -17.48 6.20
C THR A 256 5.10 -16.15 6.91
N ASP A 257 3.93 -15.55 6.66
CA ASP A 257 3.53 -14.22 7.14
C ASP A 257 4.48 -13.06 6.75
N ASN A 258 5.48 -13.34 5.91
CA ASN A 258 6.50 -12.40 5.46
C ASN A 258 6.19 -11.82 4.06
N VAL A 259 5.31 -12.49 3.31
CA VAL A 259 4.97 -12.16 1.92
C VAL A 259 3.78 -11.22 1.83
N GLY A 260 3.96 -10.11 1.10
CA GLY A 260 2.92 -9.14 0.81
C GLY A 260 2.12 -9.49 -0.43
N THR A 261 2.68 -9.20 -1.62
CA THR A 261 2.01 -9.43 -2.90
C THR A 261 2.68 -10.54 -3.69
N PHE A 262 1.86 -11.44 -4.25
CA PHE A 262 2.32 -12.40 -5.26
C PHE A 262 2.20 -11.78 -6.65
N VAL A 263 3.32 -11.52 -7.29
CA VAL A 263 3.40 -10.87 -8.61
C VAL A 263 3.69 -11.92 -9.66
N LEU A 264 2.90 -11.93 -10.73
CA LEU A 264 3.17 -12.73 -11.91
C LEU A 264 2.72 -11.97 -13.16
N PHE A 265 3.67 -11.72 -14.06
CA PHE A 265 3.33 -11.18 -15.37
C PHE A 265 2.81 -12.30 -16.26
N GLN A 266 1.68 -12.02 -16.91
CA GLN A 266 1.19 -12.86 -18.00
C GLN A 266 2.12 -12.76 -19.22
N GLU A 267 2.92 -11.69 -19.30
CA GLU A 267 3.85 -11.37 -20.39
C GLU A 267 3.14 -10.95 -21.67
N SER A 268 2.34 -11.84 -22.24
CA SER A 268 1.44 -11.56 -23.35
C SER A 268 0.16 -12.34 -23.18
N TYR A 269 -0.97 -11.64 -23.31
CA TYR A 269 -2.30 -12.24 -23.29
C TYR A 269 -2.71 -12.80 -24.66
N HIS A 270 -1.98 -12.48 -25.73
CA HIS A 270 -2.25 -13.04 -27.05
C HIS A 270 -1.69 -14.46 -27.14
N ARG A 271 -2.57 -15.47 -27.25
CA ARG A 271 -2.18 -16.89 -27.11
C ARG A 271 -1.10 -17.32 -28.10
N ASP A 272 -1.20 -16.90 -29.35
CA ASP A 272 -0.22 -17.26 -30.40
C ASP A 272 1.14 -16.60 -30.18
N THR A 273 1.15 -15.35 -29.72
CA THR A 273 2.39 -14.67 -29.32
C THR A 273 2.99 -15.36 -28.11
N PHE A 274 2.19 -15.65 -27.07
CA PHE A 274 2.68 -16.30 -25.86
C PHE A 274 3.34 -17.65 -26.18
N LYS A 275 2.71 -18.47 -27.03
CA LYS A 275 3.27 -19.76 -27.48
C LYS A 275 4.60 -19.58 -28.22
N THR A 276 4.68 -18.59 -29.10
CA THR A 276 5.92 -18.27 -29.84
C THR A 276 7.03 -17.78 -28.93
N MET A 277 6.71 -16.94 -27.95
CA MET A 277 7.68 -16.33 -27.04
C MET A 277 8.14 -17.28 -25.93
N HIS A 278 7.39 -18.36 -25.66
CA HIS A 278 7.68 -19.36 -24.63
C HIS A 278 7.74 -20.77 -25.24
N PRO A 279 8.75 -21.07 -26.07
CA PRO A 279 8.78 -22.31 -26.87
C PRO A 279 8.97 -23.58 -26.02
N THR A 280 9.67 -23.49 -24.88
CA THR A 280 9.99 -24.65 -24.04
C THR A 280 9.99 -24.30 -22.55
N GLY A 281 9.77 -25.34 -21.73
CA GLY A 281 9.69 -25.26 -20.27
C GLY A 281 8.25 -25.10 -19.75
N PRO A 282 8.05 -25.14 -18.42
CA PRO A 282 6.72 -25.11 -17.84
C PRO A 282 5.96 -23.80 -18.10
N LYS A 283 6.68 -22.69 -18.37
CA LYS A 283 6.06 -21.40 -18.74
C LYS A 283 5.34 -21.43 -20.09
N SER A 284 5.58 -22.44 -20.94
CA SER A 284 4.90 -22.57 -22.24
C SER A 284 3.39 -22.84 -22.14
N ASP A 285 2.90 -23.27 -20.97
CA ASP A 285 1.47 -23.47 -20.74
C ASP A 285 0.75 -22.16 -20.39
N PHE A 286 0.08 -21.58 -21.40
CA PHE A 286 -0.68 -20.34 -21.27
C PHE A 286 -1.79 -20.41 -20.21
N ASP A 287 -2.63 -21.46 -20.27
CA ASP A 287 -3.81 -21.57 -19.41
C ASP A 287 -3.38 -21.79 -17.96
N TYR A 288 -2.32 -22.56 -17.73
CA TYR A 288 -1.73 -22.69 -16.40
C TYR A 288 -1.17 -21.36 -15.90
N ARG A 289 -0.45 -20.60 -16.74
CA ARG A 289 0.13 -19.29 -16.40
C ARG A 289 -0.95 -18.28 -15.99
N VAL A 290 -1.98 -18.10 -16.81
CA VAL A 290 -3.02 -17.07 -16.58
C VAL A 290 -3.85 -17.37 -15.33
N LEU A 291 -4.11 -18.65 -15.04
CA LEU A 291 -4.82 -19.08 -13.83
C LEU A 291 -3.99 -19.05 -12.54
N THR A 292 -2.75 -18.54 -12.57
CA THR A 292 -1.91 -18.48 -11.35
C THR A 292 -2.51 -17.56 -10.29
N GLN A 293 -3.12 -16.45 -10.70
CA GLN A 293 -3.71 -15.52 -9.74
C GLN A 293 -4.98 -16.07 -9.11
N ASP A 294 -5.77 -16.85 -9.85
CA ASP A 294 -6.85 -17.65 -9.28
C ASP A 294 -6.36 -18.64 -8.21
N ARG A 295 -5.22 -19.32 -8.45
CA ARG A 295 -4.60 -20.21 -7.46
C ARG A 295 -4.14 -19.46 -6.22
N ALA A 296 -3.53 -18.29 -6.39
CA ALA A 296 -3.08 -17.43 -5.28
C ALA A 296 -4.27 -16.97 -4.42
N MET A 297 -5.31 -16.41 -5.04
CA MET A 297 -6.53 -15.95 -4.36
C MET A 297 -7.22 -17.07 -3.58
N ARG A 298 -7.35 -18.27 -4.18
CA ARG A 298 -7.92 -19.45 -3.49
C ARG A 298 -7.08 -19.95 -2.31
N ALA A 299 -5.77 -19.73 -2.36
CA ALA A 299 -4.87 -20.07 -1.27
C ALA A 299 -4.87 -19.04 -0.14
N GLY A 300 -5.57 -17.90 -0.30
CA GLY A 300 -5.58 -16.79 0.67
C GLY A 300 -4.44 -15.78 0.49
N LEU A 301 -3.70 -15.84 -0.62
CA LEU A 301 -2.83 -14.75 -1.08
C LEU A 301 -3.70 -13.78 -1.89
N ASP A 302 -4.35 -12.89 -1.15
CA ASP A 302 -5.40 -11.99 -1.59
C ASP A 302 -4.87 -10.67 -2.19
N ASP A 303 -3.59 -10.36 -2.01
CA ASP A 303 -2.90 -9.32 -2.77
C ASP A 303 -2.08 -9.94 -3.91
N VAL A 304 -2.57 -9.77 -5.14
CA VAL A 304 -1.90 -10.23 -6.36
C VAL A 304 -1.48 -9.08 -7.28
N GLY A 305 -0.39 -9.28 -8.01
CA GLY A 305 0.12 -8.36 -9.01
C GLY A 305 0.11 -8.97 -10.40
N ILE A 306 -0.54 -8.31 -11.37
CA ILE A 306 -0.52 -8.73 -12.77
C ILE A 306 0.35 -7.79 -13.61
N GLY A 307 0.69 -8.20 -14.82
CA GLY A 307 1.42 -7.35 -15.76
C GLY A 307 1.57 -7.98 -17.14
N ALA A 308 1.90 -7.16 -18.12
CA ALA A 308 2.23 -7.55 -19.49
C ALA A 308 3.56 -6.90 -19.90
N LEU A 309 4.34 -7.61 -20.70
CA LEU A 309 5.62 -7.13 -21.24
C LEU A 309 5.39 -6.44 -22.57
N PHE A 310 5.31 -5.12 -22.54
CA PHE A 310 5.05 -4.29 -23.71
C PHE A 310 6.23 -4.34 -24.68
N GLY A 311 5.98 -4.77 -25.93
CA GLY A 311 7.01 -5.13 -26.89
C GLY A 311 6.74 -6.45 -27.61
N LEU A 312 6.02 -7.36 -26.96
CA LEU A 312 5.76 -8.72 -27.48
C LEU A 312 4.61 -8.77 -28.49
N PHE A 313 3.58 -7.95 -28.29
CA PHE A 313 2.40 -7.84 -29.14
C PHE A 313 1.84 -6.40 -29.13
N ASP A 314 0.78 -6.13 -29.87
CA ASP A 314 0.11 -4.82 -29.89
C ASP A 314 -0.31 -4.42 -28.46
N TYR A 315 0.26 -3.31 -27.97
CA TYR A 315 0.02 -2.84 -26.61
C TYR A 315 -1.46 -2.59 -26.32
N ARG A 316 -2.25 -2.24 -27.33
CA ARG A 316 -3.68 -1.95 -27.16
C ARG A 316 -4.45 -3.22 -26.82
N TYR A 317 -4.09 -4.33 -27.47
CA TYR A 317 -4.61 -5.66 -27.14
C TYR A 317 -4.20 -6.06 -25.73
N GLU A 318 -2.91 -5.93 -25.39
CA GLU A 318 -2.39 -6.33 -24.08
C GLU A 318 -3.05 -5.56 -22.93
N VAL A 319 -3.29 -4.25 -23.09
CA VAL A 319 -4.04 -3.45 -22.10
C VAL A 319 -5.47 -3.97 -21.97
N CYS A 320 -6.20 -4.14 -23.07
CA CYS A 320 -7.59 -4.61 -23.02
C CYS A 320 -7.71 -5.97 -22.34
N ALA A 321 -6.83 -6.92 -22.67
CA ALA A 321 -6.82 -8.25 -22.06
C ALA A 321 -6.44 -8.21 -20.57
N MET A 322 -5.42 -7.44 -20.20
CA MET A 322 -5.02 -7.26 -18.81
C MET A 322 -6.13 -6.67 -17.95
N LEU A 323 -6.89 -5.73 -18.51
CA LEU A 323 -8.06 -5.14 -17.90
C LEU A 323 -9.21 -6.15 -17.73
N MET A 324 -9.44 -7.03 -18.71
CA MET A 324 -10.39 -8.14 -18.58
C MET A 324 -9.94 -9.17 -17.51
N HIS A 325 -8.64 -9.42 -17.38
CA HIS A 325 -8.10 -10.26 -16.30
C HIS A 325 -8.36 -9.62 -14.92
N ALA A 326 -8.14 -8.31 -14.79
CA ALA A 326 -8.44 -7.60 -13.55
C ALA A 326 -9.93 -7.68 -13.19
N GLU A 327 -10.83 -7.52 -14.18
CA GLU A 327 -12.29 -7.68 -14.00
C GLU A 327 -12.66 -9.11 -13.55
N HIS A 328 -12.00 -10.12 -14.12
CA HIS A 328 -12.21 -11.51 -13.70
C HIS A 328 -11.86 -11.75 -12.24
N LEU A 329 -10.66 -11.32 -11.81
CA LEU A 329 -10.21 -11.52 -10.43
C LEU A 329 -11.17 -10.87 -9.44
N GLU A 330 -11.60 -9.64 -9.72
CA GLU A 330 -12.54 -8.98 -8.84
C GLU A 330 -13.92 -9.67 -8.82
N ARG A 331 -14.43 -10.11 -9.97
CA ARG A 331 -15.74 -10.77 -10.03
C ARG A 331 -15.75 -12.09 -9.27
N GLU A 332 -14.68 -12.88 -9.40
CA GLU A 332 -14.62 -14.21 -8.80
C GLU A 332 -14.20 -14.18 -7.33
N TYR A 333 -13.36 -13.22 -6.92
CA TYR A 333 -12.73 -13.19 -5.59
C TYR A 333 -13.02 -11.92 -4.78
N HIS A 334 -13.88 -11.03 -5.26
CA HIS A 334 -14.24 -9.74 -4.63
C HIS A 334 -13.07 -8.75 -4.47
N ALA A 335 -11.88 -9.10 -4.93
CA ALA A 335 -10.69 -8.28 -4.99
C ALA A 335 -10.01 -8.41 -6.36
N GLY A 336 -9.80 -7.27 -7.02
CA GLY A 336 -8.97 -7.20 -8.21
C GLY A 336 -7.47 -7.28 -7.87
N PRO A 337 -6.57 -7.12 -8.86
CA PRO A 337 -5.14 -7.06 -8.57
C PRO A 337 -4.81 -5.85 -7.68
N HIS A 338 -3.96 -6.08 -6.68
CA HIS A 338 -3.39 -5.03 -5.83
C HIS A 338 -2.47 -4.12 -6.66
N THR A 339 -1.75 -4.69 -7.63
CA THR A 339 -0.87 -3.93 -8.54
C THR A 339 -0.94 -4.39 -9.99
N ILE A 340 -0.75 -3.44 -10.91
CA ILE A 340 -0.40 -3.68 -12.31
C ILE A 340 1.03 -3.20 -12.55
N SER A 341 1.86 -4.07 -13.11
CA SER A 341 3.18 -3.72 -13.62
C SER A 341 3.14 -3.58 -15.12
N VAL A 342 3.81 -2.55 -15.65
CA VAL A 342 3.84 -2.25 -17.09
C VAL A 342 5.27 -2.25 -17.66
N PRO A 343 6.07 -3.31 -17.50
CA PRO A 343 7.42 -3.32 -18.03
C PRO A 343 7.42 -3.17 -19.55
N ARG A 344 8.22 -2.26 -20.06
CA ARG A 344 8.57 -2.17 -21.48
C ARG A 344 9.77 -3.07 -21.78
N MET A 345 9.77 -3.70 -22.96
CA MET A 345 10.89 -4.50 -23.44
C MET A 345 12.19 -3.68 -23.40
N ARG A 346 13.26 -4.32 -22.93
CA ARG A 346 14.61 -3.76 -22.95
C ARG A 346 15.58 -4.78 -23.53
N PRO A 347 16.67 -4.33 -24.17
CA PRO A 347 17.75 -5.21 -24.59
C PRO A 347 18.20 -6.11 -23.44
N ALA A 348 18.44 -7.37 -23.75
CA ALA A 348 18.85 -8.38 -22.81
C ALA A 348 19.93 -9.25 -23.45
N ASP A 349 20.95 -9.59 -22.68
CA ASP A 349 22.05 -10.45 -23.14
C ASP A 349 21.54 -11.83 -23.62
N GLY A 350 22.10 -12.33 -24.73
CA GLY A 350 21.70 -13.61 -25.34
C GLY A 350 20.28 -13.64 -25.94
N SER A 351 19.70 -12.47 -26.25
CA SER A 351 18.31 -12.34 -26.74
C SER A 351 18.18 -11.28 -27.84
N GLU A 352 18.35 -11.69 -29.10
CA GLU A 352 18.22 -10.79 -30.27
C GLU A 352 16.83 -10.14 -30.37
N LEU A 353 15.77 -10.89 -30.03
CA LEU A 353 14.39 -10.39 -30.07
C LEU A 353 14.18 -9.23 -29.09
N SER A 354 14.89 -9.21 -27.97
CA SER A 354 14.77 -8.10 -27.01
C SER A 354 15.43 -6.80 -27.49
N ILE A 355 16.38 -6.90 -28.43
CA ILE A 355 17.05 -5.75 -29.05
C ILE A 355 16.14 -5.11 -30.10
N SER A 356 15.43 -5.94 -30.88
CA SER A 356 14.47 -5.50 -31.88
C SER A 356 13.12 -6.19 -31.64
N PRO A 357 12.31 -5.70 -30.69
CA PRO A 357 11.03 -6.32 -30.37
C PRO A 357 10.07 -6.29 -31.57
N PRO A 358 9.21 -7.30 -31.73
CA PRO A 358 8.27 -7.37 -32.85
C PRO A 358 7.22 -6.25 -32.83
N TYR A 359 6.85 -5.75 -31.65
CA TYR A 359 5.86 -4.69 -31.48
C TYR A 359 6.41 -3.60 -30.54
N PRO A 360 7.40 -2.81 -30.98
CA PRO A 360 8.01 -1.78 -30.15
C PRO A 360 6.96 -0.75 -29.71
N VAL A 361 7.05 -0.30 -28.46
CA VAL A 361 6.17 0.74 -27.92
C VAL A 361 6.98 2.01 -27.71
N ASN A 362 6.68 3.04 -28.51
CA ASN A 362 7.31 4.35 -28.39
C ASN A 362 6.85 5.08 -27.10
N ASP A 363 7.50 6.19 -26.77
CA ASP A 363 7.23 6.90 -25.53
C ASP A 363 5.82 7.51 -25.46
N ALA A 364 5.29 8.03 -26.56
CA ALA A 364 3.94 8.61 -26.59
C ALA A 364 2.86 7.55 -26.33
N ASP A 365 2.96 6.39 -26.99
CA ASP A 365 2.07 5.25 -26.78
C ASP A 365 2.24 4.63 -25.39
N PHE A 366 3.46 4.61 -24.85
CA PHE A 366 3.72 4.12 -23.49
C PHE A 366 3.10 5.04 -22.43
N LYS A 367 3.19 6.37 -22.59
CA LYS A 367 2.47 7.32 -21.73
C LYS A 367 0.95 7.12 -21.85
N LYS A 368 0.44 6.98 -23.07
CA LYS A 368 -0.99 6.75 -23.34
C LYS A 368 -1.50 5.50 -22.64
N LEU A 369 -0.82 4.36 -22.79
CA LEU A 369 -1.28 3.12 -22.18
C LEU A 369 -1.29 3.20 -20.65
N VAL A 370 -0.32 3.88 -20.05
CA VAL A 370 -0.28 4.09 -18.60
C VAL A 370 -1.44 4.95 -18.13
N ALA A 371 -1.68 6.07 -18.83
CA ALA A 371 -2.81 6.94 -18.54
C ALA A 371 -4.14 6.21 -18.71
N VAL A 372 -4.31 5.44 -19.79
CA VAL A 372 -5.55 4.67 -20.01
C VAL A 372 -5.72 3.60 -18.92
N ILE A 373 -4.69 2.87 -18.50
CA ILE A 373 -4.80 1.92 -17.37
C ILE A 373 -5.26 2.66 -16.09
N ARG A 374 -4.76 3.87 -15.82
CA ARG A 374 -5.19 4.68 -14.67
C ARG A 374 -6.62 5.23 -14.82
N ILE A 375 -7.12 5.41 -16.03
CA ILE A 375 -8.48 5.94 -16.32
C ILE A 375 -9.53 4.83 -16.38
N ALA A 376 -9.20 3.66 -16.96
CA ALA A 376 -10.13 2.63 -17.44
C ALA A 376 -10.93 1.87 -16.35
N VAL A 377 -11.17 2.48 -15.20
CA VAL A 377 -11.10 1.73 -13.97
C VAL A 377 -12.15 2.08 -12.92
N ARG A 378 -13.00 1.10 -12.63
CA ARG A 378 -14.19 1.09 -11.76
C ARG A 378 -13.89 1.08 -10.24
N GLY A 379 -14.86 1.39 -9.41
CA GLY A 379 -14.80 1.26 -7.96
C GLY A 379 -16.19 1.00 -7.41
N GLY A 380 -16.68 -0.23 -7.40
CA GLY A 380 -17.97 -0.46 -6.78
C GLY A 380 -18.57 -1.82 -7.05
N LEU A 381 -19.06 -2.42 -5.96
CA LEU A 381 -20.04 -3.49 -5.97
C LEU A 381 -21.27 -2.98 -6.74
N ALA A 382 -21.55 -3.56 -7.90
CA ALA A 382 -22.88 -3.50 -8.48
C ALA A 382 -23.42 -4.93 -8.50
N PRO A 383 -24.75 -5.12 -8.44
CA PRO A 383 -25.35 -6.43 -8.60
C PRO A 383 -24.90 -7.07 -9.92
N VAL A 384 -24.68 -8.38 -9.86
CA VAL A 384 -24.09 -9.31 -10.86
C VAL A 384 -24.78 -9.30 -12.25
N ALA A 385 -25.75 -8.41 -12.51
CA ALA A 385 -26.62 -8.47 -13.68
C ALA A 385 -26.20 -7.61 -14.90
N ALA A 386 -25.23 -6.69 -14.77
CA ALA A 386 -24.79 -5.85 -15.90
C ALA A 386 -23.35 -6.20 -16.34
N TRP A 387 -23.24 -6.94 -17.44
CA TRP A 387 -22.03 -7.55 -17.97
C TRP A 387 -21.12 -6.55 -18.74
N GLY A 388 -19.79 -6.59 -18.53
CA GLY A 388 -18.76 -6.06 -19.44
C GLY A 388 -18.11 -4.70 -19.11
N ARG A 389 -17.65 -4.46 -17.86
CA ARG A 389 -17.05 -3.16 -17.46
C ARG A 389 -15.91 -3.34 -16.43
N VAL A 390 -14.73 -2.83 -16.75
CA VAL A 390 -13.41 -3.09 -16.11
C VAL A 390 -13.11 -2.23 -14.87
N LEU A 391 -12.37 -2.78 -13.88
CA LEU A 391 -12.14 -2.21 -12.53
C LEU A 391 -10.67 -2.11 -12.04
N VAL A 392 -10.05 -0.92 -11.93
CA VAL A 392 -8.61 -0.78 -11.51
C VAL A 392 -8.10 0.62 -10.96
N PRO A 393 -8.87 1.61 -10.40
CA PRO A 393 -8.37 2.98 -10.16
C PRO A 393 -7.64 3.06 -8.84
N TYR A 394 -7.94 2.10 -7.96
CA TYR A 394 -7.31 1.85 -6.67
C TYR A 394 -6.14 0.87 -6.74
N THR A 395 -5.97 0.22 -7.88
CA THR A 395 -4.85 -0.68 -8.10
C THR A 395 -3.59 0.12 -8.36
N GLY A 396 -2.57 -0.20 -7.57
CA GLY A 396 -1.27 0.44 -7.70
C GLY A 396 -0.67 0.14 -9.07
N MET A 397 -0.02 1.11 -9.67
CA MET A 397 0.80 0.89 -10.87
C MET A 397 2.27 0.96 -10.49
N ILE A 398 3.03 -0.05 -10.91
CA ILE A 398 4.45 -0.22 -10.63
C ILE A 398 5.26 0.19 -11.86
N LEU A 399 6.22 1.08 -11.63
CA LEU A 399 7.24 1.47 -12.60
C LEU A 399 8.62 0.99 -12.13
N SER A 400 9.33 0.25 -12.98
CA SER A 400 10.70 -0.19 -12.70
C SER A 400 11.74 0.80 -13.21
N THR A 401 13.02 0.57 -12.88
CA THR A 401 14.19 1.31 -13.40
C THR A 401 14.46 1.09 -14.89
N ARG A 402 13.55 0.43 -15.62
CA ARG A 402 13.65 0.27 -17.07
C ARG A 402 13.52 1.59 -17.82
N GLU A 403 12.98 2.64 -17.22
CA GLU A 403 12.67 3.91 -17.90
C GLU A 403 13.63 5.04 -17.54
N SER A 404 13.78 6.01 -18.45
CA SER A 404 14.63 7.19 -18.22
C SER A 404 14.10 8.07 -17.09
N PRO A 405 14.93 8.89 -16.43
CA PRO A 405 14.47 9.80 -15.38
C PRO A 405 13.35 10.74 -15.86
N GLU A 406 13.47 11.25 -17.09
CA GLU A 406 12.47 12.10 -17.73
C GLU A 406 11.16 11.31 -17.94
N MET A 407 11.26 10.10 -18.48
CA MET A 407 10.10 9.24 -18.71
C MET A 407 9.44 8.84 -17.38
N ARG A 408 10.22 8.56 -16.34
CA ARG A 408 9.70 8.28 -14.99
C ARG A 408 8.94 9.46 -14.42
N SER A 409 9.44 10.69 -14.63
CA SER A 409 8.76 11.93 -14.23
C SER A 409 7.43 12.11 -14.95
N ASP A 410 7.41 11.84 -16.25
CA ASP A 410 6.18 11.90 -17.05
C ASP A 410 5.17 10.82 -16.63
N LEU A 411 5.62 9.59 -16.36
CA LEU A 411 4.75 8.48 -15.99
C LEU A 411 4.17 8.61 -14.57
N LEU A 412 4.87 9.27 -13.66
CA LEU A 412 4.30 9.67 -12.36
C LEU A 412 3.09 10.59 -12.55
N LYS A 413 3.16 11.53 -13.50
CA LYS A 413 2.04 12.41 -13.86
C LYS A 413 0.93 11.63 -14.58
N CYS A 414 1.25 10.55 -15.30
CA CYS A 414 0.28 9.74 -16.03
C CYS A 414 -0.46 8.69 -15.17
N GLY A 415 -0.04 8.41 -13.93
CA GLY A 415 -0.78 7.48 -13.07
C GLY A 415 0.03 6.52 -12.21
N MET A 416 1.37 6.52 -12.29
CA MET A 416 2.20 5.63 -11.47
C MET A 416 2.10 5.93 -9.98
N SER A 417 2.14 4.87 -9.16
CA SER A 417 1.96 4.97 -7.70
C SER A 417 3.11 4.35 -6.90
N GLN A 418 3.88 3.45 -7.52
CA GLN A 418 5.04 2.81 -6.93
C GLN A 418 6.17 2.81 -7.94
N ILE A 419 7.39 3.08 -7.48
CA ILE A 419 8.58 3.04 -8.34
C ILE A 419 9.70 2.26 -7.63
N SER A 420 10.51 1.55 -8.41
CA SER A 420 11.73 0.96 -7.86
C SER A 420 12.83 2.03 -7.74
N ALA A 421 13.62 1.99 -6.67
CA ALA A 421 14.72 2.92 -6.42
C ALA A 421 16.00 2.15 -6.08
N GLY A 422 17.18 2.70 -6.40
CA GLY A 422 18.47 2.05 -6.15
C GLY A 422 18.61 0.67 -6.82
N SER A 423 17.85 0.40 -7.88
CA SER A 423 17.66 -0.99 -8.32
C SER A 423 18.91 -1.57 -8.99
N ARG A 424 19.28 -2.79 -8.59
CA ARG A 424 20.28 -3.62 -9.27
C ARG A 424 19.60 -4.89 -9.78
N THR A 425 19.89 -5.28 -11.01
CA THR A 425 19.16 -6.35 -11.70
C THR A 425 19.91 -7.67 -11.79
N ASP A 426 21.09 -7.74 -11.18
CA ASP A 426 21.93 -8.94 -11.14
C ASP A 426 21.84 -9.62 -9.78
N VAL A 427 22.16 -10.91 -9.76
CA VAL A 427 22.18 -11.71 -8.54
C VAL A 427 23.38 -11.32 -7.69
N GLY A 428 23.15 -10.84 -6.46
CA GLY A 428 24.21 -10.50 -5.51
C GLY A 428 24.83 -9.12 -5.75
N ALA A 429 24.12 -8.27 -6.50
CA ALA A 429 24.66 -7.02 -6.98
C ALA A 429 24.72 -5.95 -5.89
N TYR A 430 23.90 -5.98 -4.83
CA TYR A 430 23.81 -4.90 -3.83
C TYR A 430 25.02 -4.77 -2.92
N HIS A 431 25.71 -5.86 -2.58
CA HIS A 431 26.90 -5.83 -1.72
C HIS A 431 28.23 -5.88 -2.51
N LYS A 432 28.27 -6.56 -3.67
CA LYS A 432 29.52 -6.75 -4.43
C LYS A 432 29.88 -5.61 -5.38
N ASP A 433 29.05 -4.58 -5.51
CA ASP A 433 29.20 -3.49 -6.50
C ASP A 433 29.42 -3.98 -7.94
N HIS A 434 28.99 -5.22 -8.25
CA HIS A 434 29.00 -5.76 -9.60
C HIS A 434 27.79 -5.22 -10.36
N THR A 435 28.02 -4.22 -11.22
CA THR A 435 26.98 -3.58 -12.04
C THR A 435 27.04 -3.98 -13.51
N LEU A 436 27.99 -4.79 -13.97
CA LEU A 436 28.28 -5.00 -15.39
C LEU A 436 27.06 -5.45 -16.22
N SER A 437 26.24 -6.39 -15.74
CA SER A 437 25.04 -6.81 -16.48
C SER A 437 23.83 -5.91 -16.22
N THR A 438 23.73 -5.24 -15.07
CA THR A 438 22.76 -4.17 -14.83
C THR A 438 23.01 -3.00 -15.79
N GLU A 439 24.26 -2.60 -15.97
CA GLU A 439 24.69 -1.59 -16.95
C GLU A 439 24.49 -2.07 -18.39
N ALA A 440 24.72 -3.35 -18.70
CA ALA A 440 24.43 -3.89 -20.03
C ALA A 440 22.93 -3.88 -20.37
N ASN A 441 22.06 -4.20 -19.39
CA ASN A 441 20.61 -4.30 -19.59
C ASN A 441 19.87 -2.95 -19.46
N LEU A 442 20.36 -2.04 -18.60
CA LEU A 442 19.73 -0.76 -18.30
C LEU A 442 20.53 0.46 -18.81
N GLY A 443 21.77 0.28 -19.25
CA GLY A 443 22.63 1.38 -19.71
C GLY A 443 22.81 2.45 -18.63
N LYS A 444 22.65 3.71 -19.02
CA LYS A 444 22.71 4.89 -18.13
C LYS A 444 21.60 4.95 -17.06
N LEU A 445 20.65 4.02 -17.09
CA LEU A 445 19.54 3.92 -16.14
C LEU A 445 19.87 3.05 -14.93
N ALA A 446 20.99 2.32 -14.99
CA ALA A 446 21.51 1.54 -13.88
C ALA A 446 21.98 2.46 -12.74
N GLY A 447 21.66 2.08 -11.49
CA GLY A 447 22.45 2.51 -10.33
C GLY A 447 22.21 3.92 -9.81
N GLN A 448 21.09 4.60 -10.12
CA GLN A 448 20.76 5.85 -9.43
C GLN A 448 20.60 5.63 -7.92
N PRO A 449 21.37 6.33 -7.07
CA PRO A 449 21.27 6.22 -5.63
C PRO A 449 19.85 6.50 -5.14
N THR A 450 19.40 5.77 -4.12
CA THR A 450 18.07 5.97 -3.52
C THR A 450 17.88 7.40 -3.01
N GLY A 451 18.92 8.01 -2.43
CA GLY A 451 18.89 9.41 -1.98
C GLY A 451 18.58 10.41 -3.10
N ASP A 452 19.15 10.22 -4.29
CA ASP A 452 18.90 11.11 -5.45
C ASP A 452 17.46 10.98 -5.95
N ILE A 453 16.92 9.76 -5.96
CA ILE A 453 15.52 9.52 -6.32
C ILE A 453 14.58 10.18 -5.30
N VAL A 454 14.87 10.08 -4.00
CA VAL A 454 14.11 10.75 -2.94
C VAL A 454 14.17 12.27 -3.12
N LYS A 455 15.35 12.82 -3.39
CA LYS A 455 15.56 14.24 -3.64
C LYS A 455 14.72 14.74 -4.82
N TRP A 456 14.82 14.05 -5.96
CA TRP A 456 14.05 14.36 -7.16
C TRP A 456 12.54 14.36 -6.87
N LEU A 457 12.03 13.32 -6.20
CA LEU A 457 10.61 13.24 -5.86
C LEU A 457 10.16 14.43 -4.99
N LEU A 458 10.95 14.82 -3.99
CA LEU A 458 10.63 15.95 -3.12
C LEU A 458 10.64 17.30 -3.86
N GLU A 459 11.56 17.47 -4.80
CA GLU A 459 11.68 18.67 -5.66
C GLU A 459 10.49 18.79 -6.61
N ASP A 460 10.00 17.66 -7.14
CA ASP A 460 8.80 17.59 -7.99
C ASP A 460 7.47 17.63 -7.20
N GLY A 461 7.52 17.77 -5.88
CA GLY A 461 6.32 17.90 -5.03
C GLY A 461 5.65 16.57 -4.65
N TYR A 462 6.34 15.44 -4.84
CA TYR A 462 5.88 14.12 -4.39
C TYR A 462 6.38 13.79 -2.98
N VAL A 463 5.64 12.90 -2.30
CA VAL A 463 5.97 12.34 -0.99
C VAL A 463 6.45 10.88 -1.16
N PRO A 464 7.76 10.61 -1.08
CA PRO A 464 8.29 9.24 -1.04
C PRO A 464 7.75 8.47 0.17
N SER A 465 7.45 7.19 -0.02
CA SER A 465 6.86 6.36 1.04
C SER A 465 7.40 4.94 1.06
N TRP A 466 7.63 4.43 2.26
CA TRP A 466 7.93 3.03 2.54
C TRP A 466 6.83 2.34 3.36
N CYS A 467 5.62 2.91 3.31
CA CYS A 467 4.48 2.45 4.09
C CYS A 467 4.19 0.97 3.84
N THR A 468 3.98 0.25 4.93
CA THR A 468 3.62 -1.17 4.98
C THR A 468 2.51 -1.41 6.01
N ALA A 469 1.76 -0.35 6.37
CA ALA A 469 0.77 -0.36 7.44
C ALA A 469 -0.48 -1.19 7.10
N CYS A 470 -0.79 -1.43 5.83
CA CYS A 470 -1.94 -2.25 5.44
C CYS A 470 -1.75 -3.70 5.90
N TYR A 471 -0.60 -4.31 5.59
CA TYR A 471 -0.25 -5.68 5.99
C TYR A 471 -0.29 -5.90 7.50
N ARG A 472 0.30 -4.99 8.29
CA ARG A 472 0.31 -5.09 9.75
C ARG A 472 -1.07 -5.02 10.40
N GLN A 473 -2.04 -4.45 9.70
CA GLN A 473 -3.41 -4.26 10.19
C GLN A 473 -4.38 -5.28 9.57
N GLY A 474 -3.87 -6.27 8.83
CA GLY A 474 -4.70 -7.24 8.11
C GLY A 474 -5.50 -6.65 6.95
N ARG A 475 -5.18 -5.44 6.48
CA ARG A 475 -5.87 -4.78 5.37
C ARG A 475 -5.30 -5.26 4.04
N THR A 476 -5.69 -6.45 3.61
CA THR A 476 -5.28 -7.07 2.33
C THR A 476 -6.53 -7.44 1.53
N GLY A 477 -6.40 -7.67 0.22
CA GLY A 477 -7.51 -8.15 -0.60
C GLY A 477 -8.76 -7.27 -0.54
N GLU A 478 -9.90 -7.88 -0.21
CA GLU A 478 -11.20 -7.22 -0.15
C GLU A 478 -11.24 -6.07 0.86
N ASP A 479 -10.62 -6.23 2.04
CA ASP A 479 -10.59 -5.20 3.08
C ASP A 479 -9.84 -3.94 2.63
N PHE A 480 -8.70 -4.14 1.96
CA PHE A 480 -7.97 -3.03 1.34
C PHE A 480 -8.81 -2.33 0.27
N MET A 481 -9.45 -3.12 -0.61
CA MET A 481 -10.28 -2.59 -1.68
C MET A 481 -11.48 -1.80 -1.15
N ASN A 482 -12.08 -2.20 -0.03
CA ASN A 482 -13.19 -1.49 0.61
C ASN A 482 -12.79 -0.09 1.10
N ILE A 483 -11.60 0.04 1.72
CA ILE A 483 -11.05 1.34 2.14
C ILE A 483 -10.78 2.23 0.93
N CYS A 484 -10.21 1.66 -0.13
CA CYS A 484 -9.95 2.40 -1.35
C CYS A 484 -11.26 2.89 -2.00
N LYS A 485 -12.25 2.00 -2.12
CA LYS A 485 -13.58 2.30 -2.68
C LYS A 485 -14.34 3.37 -1.89
N ALA A 486 -14.17 3.43 -0.57
CA ALA A 486 -14.73 4.50 0.27
C ALA A 486 -14.10 5.88 0.01
N GLY A 487 -12.95 5.95 -0.68
CA GLY A 487 -12.22 7.18 -0.91
C GLY A 487 -11.42 7.67 0.31
N ASP A 488 -11.32 6.84 1.34
CA ASP A 488 -10.63 7.14 2.61
C ASP A 488 -9.13 6.89 2.57
N ILE A 489 -8.60 6.41 1.44
CA ILE A 489 -7.18 6.11 1.26
C ILE A 489 -6.27 7.28 1.67
N HIS A 490 -6.68 8.54 1.47
CA HIS A 490 -5.91 9.71 1.91
C HIS A 490 -5.75 9.78 3.43
N ASN A 491 -6.82 9.49 4.18
CA ASN A 491 -6.84 9.53 5.64
C ASN A 491 -5.93 8.47 6.28
N PHE A 492 -5.60 7.41 5.53
CA PHE A 492 -4.69 6.36 5.99
C PHE A 492 -3.31 6.47 5.37
N CYS A 493 -3.24 6.46 4.04
CA CYS A 493 -2.00 6.29 3.31
C CYS A 493 -1.14 7.56 3.29
N HIS A 494 -1.72 8.75 3.30
CA HIS A 494 -0.95 9.99 3.27
C HIS A 494 -0.21 10.24 4.59
N PRO A 495 -0.84 10.20 5.79
CA PRO A 495 -0.12 10.30 7.06
C PRO A 495 0.97 9.23 7.22
N ASN A 496 0.69 7.99 6.83
CA ASN A 496 1.70 6.94 6.86
C ASN A 496 2.87 7.20 5.89
N SER A 497 2.62 7.90 4.77
CA SER A 497 3.68 8.27 3.84
C SER A 497 4.61 9.30 4.47
N LEU A 498 4.05 10.34 5.09
CA LEU A 498 4.79 11.37 5.83
C LEU A 498 5.62 10.77 6.98
N LEU A 499 5.04 9.85 7.76
CA LEU A 499 5.76 9.16 8.83
C LEU A 499 6.95 8.35 8.30
N THR A 500 6.76 7.55 7.24
CA THR A 500 7.86 6.77 6.67
C THR A 500 8.91 7.63 5.98
N LEU A 501 8.52 8.81 5.48
CA LEU A 501 9.47 9.79 4.97
C LEU A 501 10.30 10.38 6.12
N GLN A 502 9.68 10.77 7.23
CA GLN A 502 10.40 11.25 8.41
C GLN A 502 11.39 10.21 8.96
N GLU A 503 10.99 8.93 9.02
CA GLU A 503 11.90 7.83 9.36
C GLU A 503 13.11 7.84 8.43
N TYR A 504 12.89 7.88 7.12
CA TYR A 504 13.97 7.88 6.14
C TYR A 504 14.91 9.09 6.28
N LEU A 505 14.35 10.29 6.46
CA LEU A 505 15.13 11.52 6.61
C LEU A 505 15.96 11.54 7.89
N SER A 506 15.48 10.88 8.95
CA SER A 506 16.18 10.80 10.23
C SER A 506 17.32 9.79 10.21
N ASP A 507 17.09 8.66 9.54
CA ASP A 507 17.97 7.49 9.60
C ASP A 507 19.02 7.45 8.48
N TYR A 508 18.70 7.97 7.28
CA TYR A 508 19.50 7.71 6.06
C TYR A 508 19.84 8.96 5.23
N ALA A 509 19.11 10.06 5.39
CA ALA A 509 19.35 11.24 4.57
C ALA A 509 20.60 12.00 5.01
N ASP A 510 21.36 12.48 4.03
CA ASP A 510 22.39 13.48 4.25
C ASP A 510 21.77 14.83 4.69
N PRO A 511 22.56 15.77 5.24
CA PRO A 511 22.03 17.05 5.75
C PRO A 511 21.26 17.90 4.72
N ASP A 512 21.63 17.90 3.43
CA ASP A 512 20.91 18.66 2.39
C ASP A 512 19.54 18.02 2.12
N LEU A 513 19.53 16.70 1.91
CA LEU A 513 18.30 15.96 1.67
C LEU A 513 17.35 16.04 2.87
N ARG A 514 17.90 15.96 4.09
CA ARG A 514 17.13 16.10 5.33
C ARG A 514 16.45 17.47 5.42
N ALA A 515 17.19 18.56 5.20
CA ALA A 515 16.62 19.90 5.24
C ALA A 515 15.50 20.10 4.20
N LYS A 516 15.70 19.60 2.97
CA LYS A 516 14.68 19.64 1.92
C LYS A 516 13.44 18.83 2.28
N GLY A 517 13.65 17.63 2.82
CA GLY A 517 12.59 16.73 3.25
C GLY A 517 11.79 17.30 4.43
N GLU A 518 12.44 17.86 5.44
CA GLU A 518 11.78 18.52 6.59
C GLU A 518 10.97 19.74 6.14
N ALA A 519 11.50 20.56 5.22
CA ALA A 519 10.75 21.67 4.62
C ALA A 519 9.56 21.20 3.76
N HIS A 520 9.67 20.04 3.12
CA HIS A 520 8.55 19.43 2.40
C HIS A 520 7.49 18.90 3.37
N LEU A 521 7.89 18.16 4.40
CA LEU A 521 7.00 17.67 5.44
C LEU A 521 6.24 18.82 6.09
N GLU A 522 6.91 19.92 6.41
CA GLU A 522 6.29 21.11 7.01
C GLU A 522 5.22 21.76 6.11
N ARG A 523 5.37 21.68 4.78
CA ARG A 523 4.35 22.15 3.82
C ARG A 523 3.15 21.21 3.73
N GLU A 524 3.37 19.91 3.87
CA GLU A 524 2.31 18.89 3.86
C GLU A 524 1.60 18.79 5.23
N TYR A 525 2.31 19.09 6.33
CA TYR A 525 1.77 19.18 7.69
C TYR A 525 1.05 20.53 7.90
N HIS A 526 -0.20 20.58 7.47
CA HIS A 526 -1.10 21.71 7.67
C HIS A 526 -1.25 22.13 9.15
N ALA A 527 -1.75 21.23 10.01
CA ALA A 527 -1.90 21.49 11.43
C ALA A 527 -1.84 20.18 12.25
N GLY A 528 -0.97 20.15 13.27
CA GLY A 528 -0.97 19.09 14.28
C GLY A 528 -2.12 19.23 15.29
N PRO A 529 -2.25 18.28 16.25
CA PRO A 529 -3.23 18.41 17.31
C PRO A 529 -3.00 19.73 18.07
N HIS A 530 -4.06 20.54 18.21
CA HIS A 530 -3.95 21.83 18.90
C HIS A 530 -3.63 21.67 20.39
N THR A 531 -4.04 20.53 20.98
CA THR A 531 -3.76 20.17 22.36
C THR A 531 -3.47 18.69 22.53
N ILE A 532 -2.55 18.35 23.43
CA ILE A 532 -2.30 17.00 23.92
C ILE A 532 -2.66 16.93 25.41
N SER A 533 -3.40 15.89 25.78
CA SER A 533 -3.66 15.57 27.19
C SER A 533 -2.92 14.31 27.56
N VAL A 534 -2.33 14.28 28.76
CA VAL A 534 -1.60 13.11 29.27
C VAL A 534 -2.17 12.66 30.63
N PRO A 535 -3.44 12.26 30.71
CA PRO A 535 -4.03 11.83 31.97
C PRO A 535 -3.44 10.49 32.41
N ARG A 536 -3.04 10.36 33.69
CA ARG A 536 -2.77 9.04 34.28
C ARG A 536 -4.06 8.30 34.61
N MET A 537 -3.99 6.98 34.60
CA MET A 537 -5.06 6.13 35.09
C MET A 537 -5.30 6.42 36.58
N ARG A 538 -6.56 6.51 36.98
CA ARG A 538 -6.99 6.68 38.37
C ARG A 538 -8.03 5.63 38.70
N PRO A 539 -8.15 5.23 39.98
CA PRO A 539 -9.23 4.35 40.41
C PRO A 539 -10.59 4.88 39.94
N ALA A 540 -11.36 3.98 39.34
CA ALA A 540 -12.73 4.15 38.87
C ALA A 540 -13.60 3.06 39.48
N ASP A 541 -14.86 3.39 39.77
CA ASP A 541 -15.80 2.45 40.34
C ASP A 541 -16.09 1.28 39.38
N GLY A 542 -16.23 0.07 39.92
CA GLY A 542 -16.50 -1.15 39.15
C GLY A 542 -15.36 -1.63 38.24
N SER A 543 -14.15 -1.07 38.34
CA SER A 543 -13.00 -1.44 37.49
C SER A 543 -11.76 -1.84 38.30
N GLU A 544 -11.57 -3.13 38.53
CA GLU A 544 -10.38 -3.68 39.23
C GLU A 544 -9.07 -3.30 38.52
N LEU A 545 -9.08 -3.28 37.18
CA LEU A 545 -7.95 -2.85 36.34
C LEU A 545 -7.53 -1.39 36.58
N SER A 546 -8.45 -0.52 36.97
CA SER A 546 -8.13 0.88 37.28
C SER A 546 -7.50 1.06 38.65
N ILE A 547 -7.79 0.14 39.58
CA ILE A 547 -7.26 0.11 40.95
C ILE A 547 -5.81 -0.41 40.94
N SER A 548 -5.54 -1.43 40.12
CA SER A 548 -4.20 -2.00 39.93
C SER A 548 -3.88 -2.15 38.44
N PRO A 549 -3.49 -1.05 37.76
CA PRO A 549 -3.15 -1.12 36.36
C PRO A 549 -1.88 -1.95 36.16
N PRO A 550 -1.79 -2.75 35.08
CA PRO A 550 -0.65 -3.65 34.85
C PRO A 550 0.67 -2.91 34.62
N TYR A 551 0.61 -1.65 34.18
CA TYR A 551 1.78 -0.80 33.90
C TYR A 551 1.56 0.61 34.49
N PRO A 552 1.69 0.78 35.83
CA PRO A 552 1.48 2.07 36.47
C PRO A 552 2.62 3.04 36.13
N VAL A 553 2.27 4.30 35.86
CA VAL A 553 3.25 5.38 35.60
C VAL A 553 3.49 6.16 36.90
N ASN A 554 4.67 5.99 37.50
CA ASN A 554 5.07 6.74 38.69
C ASN A 554 5.32 8.24 38.39
N ASP A 555 5.43 9.06 39.43
CA ASP A 555 5.56 10.52 39.30
C ASP A 555 6.83 10.95 38.54
N ALA A 556 7.95 10.25 38.74
CA ALA A 556 9.21 10.57 38.10
C ALA A 556 9.15 10.31 36.59
N ASP A 557 8.60 9.16 36.18
CA ASP A 557 8.45 8.82 34.77
C ASP A 557 7.35 9.65 34.11
N PHE A 558 6.30 10.02 34.84
CA PHE A 558 5.29 10.93 34.33
C PHE A 558 5.88 12.32 34.05
N LYS A 559 6.68 12.86 34.96
CA LYS A 559 7.38 14.14 34.76
C LYS A 559 8.32 14.11 33.56
N LYS A 560 9.08 13.01 33.40
CA LYS A 560 9.93 12.80 32.21
C LYS A 560 9.09 12.78 30.94
N LEU A 561 7.98 12.05 30.93
CA LEU A 561 7.08 11.96 29.78
C LEU A 561 6.54 13.34 29.37
N VAL A 562 6.12 14.16 30.35
CA VAL A 562 5.67 15.54 30.10
C VAL A 562 6.78 16.39 29.49
N ALA A 563 7.99 16.33 30.04
CA ALA A 563 9.12 17.08 29.51
C ALA A 563 9.49 16.66 28.07
N VAL A 564 9.54 15.35 27.81
CA VAL A 564 9.80 14.79 26.47
C VAL A 564 8.74 15.24 25.48
N ILE A 565 7.45 15.18 25.84
CA ILE A 565 6.36 15.63 24.97
C ILE A 565 6.46 17.13 24.71
N ARG A 566 6.71 17.97 25.72
CA ARG A 566 6.87 19.42 25.51
C ARG A 566 8.01 19.74 24.55
N ILE A 567 9.14 19.03 24.66
CA ILE A 567 10.27 19.19 23.73
C ILE A 567 9.87 18.78 22.32
N ALA A 568 9.11 17.69 22.18
CA ALA A 568 8.66 17.18 20.87
C ALA A 568 7.58 18.06 20.21
N VAL A 569 6.73 18.74 20.99
CA VAL A 569 5.61 19.56 20.48
C VAL A 569 5.58 20.97 21.10
N PRO A 570 6.58 21.83 20.81
CA PRO A 570 6.76 23.11 21.51
C PRO A 570 5.54 24.04 21.41
N TYR A 571 4.83 24.04 20.27
CA TYR A 571 3.68 24.90 20.00
C TYR A 571 2.33 24.33 20.43
N THR A 572 2.27 23.04 20.80
CA THR A 572 1.01 22.37 21.12
C THR A 572 0.59 22.65 22.56
N GLY A 573 -0.68 22.95 22.80
CA GLY A 573 -1.19 23.08 24.17
C GLY A 573 -1.06 21.75 24.92
N MET A 574 -0.61 21.75 26.17
CA MET A 574 -0.59 20.52 26.98
C MET A 574 -1.50 20.70 28.18
N ILE A 575 -2.49 19.81 28.28
CA ILE A 575 -3.58 19.89 29.26
C ILE A 575 -3.27 19.02 30.46
N LEU A 576 -3.29 19.64 31.64
CA LEU A 576 -3.09 19.02 32.94
C LEU A 576 -4.42 18.89 33.70
N SER A 577 -4.80 17.65 34.01
CA SER A 577 -6.07 17.33 34.66
C SER A 577 -6.00 17.36 36.20
N THR A 578 -7.15 17.47 36.87
CA THR A 578 -7.35 17.37 38.34
C THR A 578 -7.17 15.96 38.91
N ARG A 579 -6.80 14.99 38.06
CA ARG A 579 -6.39 13.64 38.46
C ARG A 579 -5.06 13.60 39.20
N GLU A 580 -4.28 14.67 39.07
CA GLU A 580 -2.94 14.82 39.66
C GLU A 580 -3.03 15.65 40.95
N SER A 581 -2.13 15.40 41.91
CA SER A 581 -2.12 16.15 43.17
C SER A 581 -1.69 17.61 42.97
N PRO A 582 -2.00 18.52 43.91
CA PRO A 582 -1.53 19.90 43.87
C PRO A 582 0.00 20.01 43.68
N GLU A 583 0.78 19.19 44.38
CA GLU A 583 2.24 19.19 44.33
C GLU A 583 2.74 18.75 42.94
N MET A 584 2.16 17.66 42.41
CA MET A 584 2.51 17.17 41.08
C MET A 584 2.16 18.22 40.02
N ARG A 585 1.02 18.88 40.16
CA ARG A 585 0.57 19.92 39.22
C ARG A 585 1.52 21.11 39.21
N SER A 586 2.02 21.55 40.37
CA SER A 586 3.09 22.57 40.45
C SER A 586 4.35 22.16 39.71
N GLN A 587 4.78 20.91 39.85
CA GLN A 587 5.97 20.43 39.14
C GLN A 587 5.77 20.35 37.62
N LEU A 588 4.59 19.93 37.17
CA LEU A 588 4.31 19.75 35.74
C LEU A 588 4.09 21.07 34.99
N LEU A 589 3.55 22.10 35.66
CA LEU A 589 3.53 23.46 35.11
C LEU A 589 4.95 23.95 34.80
N LYS A 590 5.90 23.70 35.71
CA LYS A 590 7.32 24.06 35.51
C LYS A 590 7.99 23.24 34.41
N CYS A 591 7.50 22.04 34.12
CA CYS A 591 8.02 21.19 33.05
C CYS A 591 7.44 21.50 31.66
N GLY A 592 6.35 22.26 31.57
CA GLY A 592 5.77 22.65 30.29
C GLY A 592 4.29 22.36 30.10
N MET A 593 3.50 22.12 31.15
CA MET A 593 2.03 22.17 31.00
C MET A 593 1.59 23.60 30.73
N SER A 594 0.66 23.79 29.79
CA SER A 594 0.21 25.13 29.36
C SER A 594 -1.28 25.38 29.54
N GLN A 595 -2.06 24.32 29.82
CA GLN A 595 -3.47 24.39 30.13
C GLN A 595 -3.77 23.50 31.32
N ILE A 596 -4.75 23.90 32.13
CA ILE A 596 -5.06 23.18 33.37
C ILE A 596 -6.56 23.20 33.63
N SER A 597 -7.11 22.06 34.05
CA SER A 597 -8.48 22.02 34.56
C SER A 597 -8.53 22.54 36.00
N ALA A 598 -9.57 23.30 36.36
CA ALA A 598 -9.77 23.86 37.69
C ALA A 598 -11.20 23.61 38.17
N GLY A 599 -11.40 23.39 39.48
CA GLY A 599 -12.72 23.16 40.08
C GLY A 599 -13.51 22.00 39.45
N SER A 600 -12.83 20.95 38.99
CA SER A 600 -13.46 19.85 38.26
C SER A 600 -14.34 19.00 39.16
N ARG A 601 -15.49 18.53 38.63
CA ARG A 601 -16.36 17.53 39.26
C ARG A 601 -16.58 16.40 38.26
N THR A 602 -16.45 15.15 38.70
CA THR A 602 -16.52 13.96 37.82
C THR A 602 -17.88 13.28 37.82
N ASP A 603 -18.83 13.74 38.64
CA ASP A 603 -20.21 13.26 38.63
C ASP A 603 -21.08 14.00 37.61
N VAL A 604 -22.03 13.29 37.01
CA VAL A 604 -22.99 13.85 36.06
C VAL A 604 -23.89 14.89 36.77
N GLY A 605 -23.90 16.12 36.26
CA GLY A 605 -24.74 17.21 36.78
C GLY A 605 -24.30 17.79 38.13
N ALA A 606 -23.10 17.47 38.63
CA ALA A 606 -22.67 17.90 39.97
C ALA A 606 -22.44 19.42 40.11
N TYR A 607 -22.32 20.18 39.03
CA TYR A 607 -22.05 21.63 39.09
C TYR A 607 -23.22 22.47 39.63
N HIS A 608 -24.44 21.93 39.67
CA HIS A 608 -25.64 22.61 40.20
C HIS A 608 -26.04 22.12 41.60
N LYS A 609 -25.36 21.09 42.12
CA LYS A 609 -25.61 20.54 43.46
C LYS A 609 -24.82 21.37 44.49
N ASP A 610 -25.52 21.83 45.52
CA ASP A 610 -24.95 22.57 46.65
C ASP A 610 -23.79 21.80 47.31
N HIS A 611 -22.89 22.57 47.93
CA HIS A 611 -21.51 22.29 48.38
C HIS A 611 -21.26 21.12 49.35
N THR A 612 -21.94 19.99 49.21
CA THR A 612 -21.79 18.86 50.14
C THR A 612 -21.60 17.55 49.38
N LEU A 613 -20.43 16.92 49.62
CA LEU A 613 -20.12 15.50 49.39
C LEU A 613 -19.48 15.09 48.05
N SER A 614 -18.37 15.71 47.65
CA SER A 614 -17.42 15.04 46.75
C SER A 614 -15.96 15.06 47.26
N THR A 615 -15.78 15.29 48.56
CA THR A 615 -14.49 15.66 49.17
C THR A 615 -13.77 14.54 49.93
N GLU A 616 -14.21 13.27 49.84
CA GLU A 616 -13.49 12.17 50.49
C GLU A 616 -13.18 11.04 49.53
N ILE A 617 -11.95 10.53 49.66
CA ILE A 617 -11.42 9.31 49.03
C ILE A 617 -12.14 8.11 49.65
N ASN A 618 -13.44 7.95 49.39
CA ASN A 618 -14.18 6.75 49.76
C ASN A 618 -14.44 5.97 48.48
N LEU A 619 -13.54 5.02 48.20
CA LEU A 619 -13.61 4.10 47.04
C LEU A 619 -14.94 3.33 46.99
N SER A 620 -15.63 3.20 48.11
CA SER A 620 -16.94 2.53 48.24
C SER A 620 -18.13 3.39 47.82
N ASN A 621 -17.95 4.69 47.55
CA ASN A 621 -19.02 5.65 47.30
C ASN A 621 -18.72 6.59 46.11
N LEU A 622 -17.93 6.12 45.14
CA LEU A 622 -17.62 6.84 43.91
C LEU A 622 -18.86 6.90 43.00
N THR A 623 -19.62 8.00 43.06
CA THR A 623 -20.69 8.28 42.08
C THR A 623 -20.17 8.81 40.74
N GLY A 624 -18.86 9.11 40.66
CA GLY A 624 -18.20 9.74 39.53
C GLY A 624 -17.30 8.79 38.74
N GLN A 625 -16.95 9.19 37.52
CA GLN A 625 -16.23 8.31 36.58
C GLN A 625 -14.80 7.93 37.03
N PHE A 626 -14.09 8.82 37.75
CA PHE A 626 -12.73 8.62 38.27
C PHE A 626 -12.52 9.43 39.55
N SER A 627 -11.59 8.98 40.40
CA SER A 627 -11.12 9.75 41.56
C SER A 627 -10.22 10.93 41.17
N LEU A 628 -10.48 12.09 41.77
CA LEU A 628 -9.66 13.30 41.66
C LEU A 628 -8.63 13.37 42.80
N LEU A 629 -7.57 14.15 42.61
CA LEU A 629 -6.57 14.44 43.65
C LEU A 629 -6.45 15.93 43.97
N ASP A 630 -6.83 16.79 43.03
CA ASP A 630 -6.87 18.23 43.26
C ASP A 630 -8.34 18.68 43.27
N HIS A 631 -8.81 19.04 44.46
CA HIS A 631 -10.18 19.48 44.74
C HIS A 631 -10.30 20.99 44.93
N ARG A 632 -9.20 21.73 44.72
CA ARG A 632 -9.17 23.17 44.95
C ARG A 632 -10.22 23.89 44.08
N PRO A 633 -10.99 24.83 44.65
CA PRO A 633 -11.93 25.64 43.89
C PRO A 633 -11.19 26.55 42.92
N MET A 634 -11.94 27.12 41.97
CA MET A 634 -11.39 27.98 40.93
C MET A 634 -10.58 29.15 41.50
N GLU A 635 -11.08 29.83 42.53
CA GLU A 635 -10.41 30.97 43.15
C GLU A 635 -9.04 30.61 43.73
N GLU A 636 -8.94 29.46 44.40
CA GLU A 636 -7.68 28.99 44.97
C GLU A 636 -6.68 28.60 43.87
N ILE A 637 -7.14 27.98 42.77
CA ILE A 637 -6.27 27.70 41.62
C ILE A 637 -5.76 28.98 40.98
N VAL A 638 -6.62 29.99 40.82
CA VAL A 638 -6.23 31.30 40.27
C VAL A 638 -5.17 31.96 41.15
N GLN A 639 -5.40 32.00 42.47
CA GLN A 639 -4.43 32.56 43.41
C GLN A 639 -3.11 31.80 43.38
N TRP A 640 -3.15 30.47 43.40
CA TRP A 640 -1.96 29.63 43.32
C TRP A 640 -1.15 29.85 42.04
N LEU A 641 -1.80 29.98 40.88
CA LEU A 641 -1.11 30.28 39.62
C LEU A 641 -0.41 31.65 39.67
N LEU A 642 -1.06 32.66 40.25
CA LEU A 642 -0.47 33.99 40.44
C LEU A 642 0.74 33.93 41.38
N ASP A 643 0.64 33.19 42.48
CA ASP A 643 1.72 33.03 43.46
C ASP A 643 2.94 32.31 42.86
N GLU A 644 2.72 31.36 41.94
CA GLU A 644 3.78 30.69 41.17
C GLU A 644 4.31 31.53 39.99
N GLY A 645 3.80 32.74 39.79
CA GLY A 645 4.26 33.67 38.75
C GLY A 645 3.67 33.45 37.35
N TYR A 646 2.59 32.69 37.24
CA TYR A 646 1.87 32.47 35.98
C TYR A 646 0.72 33.48 35.80
N VAL A 647 0.27 33.63 34.55
CA VAL A 647 -0.90 34.46 34.20
C VAL A 647 -2.09 33.54 33.89
N PRO A 648 -3.11 33.45 34.77
CA PRO A 648 -4.36 32.76 34.47
C PRO A 648 -5.05 33.39 33.25
N SER A 649 -5.48 32.56 32.29
CA SER A 649 -6.07 33.04 31.04
C SER A 649 -7.27 32.18 30.63
N TRP A 650 -8.37 32.85 30.26
CA TRP A 650 -9.57 32.26 29.66
C TRP A 650 -9.71 32.69 28.19
N CYS A 651 -8.59 32.99 27.53
CA CYS A 651 -8.59 33.54 26.19
C CYS A 651 -9.30 32.61 25.20
N THR A 652 -10.38 33.11 24.59
CA THR A 652 -11.11 32.46 23.50
C THR A 652 -11.00 33.24 22.18
N ALA A 653 -10.15 34.26 22.14
CA ALA A 653 -10.04 35.19 21.03
C ALA A 653 -9.64 34.49 19.72
N CYS A 654 -8.72 33.52 19.78
CA CYS A 654 -8.31 32.75 18.60
C CYS A 654 -9.50 32.02 17.96
N TYR A 655 -10.35 31.36 18.76
CA TYR A 655 -11.55 30.70 18.27
C TYR A 655 -12.57 31.68 17.67
N ARG A 656 -12.80 32.82 18.34
CA ARG A 656 -13.77 33.83 17.87
C ARG A 656 -13.34 34.52 16.57
N GLN A 657 -12.04 34.61 16.33
CA GLN A 657 -11.47 35.25 15.14
C GLN A 657 -11.10 34.23 14.05
N GLY A 658 -11.48 32.96 14.19
CA GLY A 658 -11.17 31.90 13.23
C GLY A 658 -9.68 31.54 13.14
N ARG A 659 -8.85 31.99 14.10
CA ARG A 659 -7.42 31.67 14.18
C ARG A 659 -7.23 30.30 14.80
N THR A 660 -7.65 29.27 14.08
CA THR A 660 -7.63 27.87 14.52
C THR A 660 -6.95 27.00 13.47
N GLY A 661 -6.46 25.82 13.86
CA GLY A 661 -5.79 24.91 12.92
C GLY A 661 -4.56 25.55 12.29
N GLU A 662 -4.50 25.59 10.96
CA GLU A 662 -3.36 26.13 10.19
C GLU A 662 -3.05 27.58 10.54
N ASP A 663 -4.05 28.44 10.68
CA ASP A 663 -3.84 29.87 10.90
C ASP A 663 -3.27 30.15 12.29
N PHE A 664 -3.61 29.32 13.28
CA PHE A 664 -2.96 29.37 14.58
C PHE A 664 -1.49 28.97 14.48
N MET A 665 -1.20 27.88 13.76
CA MET A 665 0.18 27.39 13.61
C MET A 665 1.05 28.40 12.87
N LYS A 666 0.53 29.11 11.86
CA LYS A 666 1.24 30.21 11.20
C LYS A 666 1.66 31.31 12.19
N ILE A 667 0.78 31.66 13.13
CA ILE A 667 1.08 32.67 14.16
C ILE A 667 2.12 32.17 15.16
N CYS A 668 2.06 30.90 15.56
CA CYS A 668 3.02 30.34 16.52
C CYS A 668 4.41 30.09 15.93
N LYS A 669 4.50 29.87 14.61
CA LYS A 669 5.76 29.62 13.90
C LYS A 669 6.43 30.90 13.37
N ALA A 670 5.67 32.00 13.25
CA ALA A 670 6.18 33.33 12.91
C ALA A 670 6.90 33.97 14.10
#